data_AF-A0A452V264-F1
#
_entry.id   AF-A0A452V264-F1
#
_cell.length_a   1.000
_cell.length_b   1.000
_cell.length_c   1.000
_cell.angle_alpha   90.00
_cell.angle_beta   90.00
_cell.angle_gamma   90.00
#
_symmetry.space_group_name_H-M   'P 1'
#
loop_
_entity.id
_entity.type
_entity.pdbx_description
1 polymer ?
#
loop_
_entity_poly.entity_id
_entity_poly.type
_entity_poly.pdbx_seq_one_letter_code
_entity_poly.pdbx_strand_id
1 'polypeptide(L)'
;MDSATKDEMQPSLPPGSSCPGPEWPEQERAEQLARGAALKWASGIFYRPEQLARLGQYRSREVQRTCSLEARIKSVVQSYLEGVKTGVWQLAQAFEAMQGAREALGQARALLQGMAMATQTLKPLREQVAQHKQLQVLSQLLPRLWAVPAAVAHTRTLIDAQQLLEAYVCLRELEQLQEETWAPLGGLELPVFEGLGPLAEALGQAVEAAAGAAGQLAREDPALLVAAVRVAEVDAEYTTSLELAPRDWRQRCLQALQESLERTHFGTPLLPEPGALAGWLEALRVALPAELAIAEALVAPCCPPHYKVVQLWAHTLHSGLRRCLQQLLEGPALAAADAFALLHWALHVYLGPEMMGSLELGPEADVSQLEPLLTLENIEQLEATFVTQIQANVAQWLQRALDGEVAEWNREQEPDTDSSGFYHSPMPAIVLQILEENIRVTSLVSESLQQRVHSMALSELGAFLRSSSVSVLQPDGVASGALAPVETALDELQRRICRLVLEVLLAELQPLFAALPSRRWLSKSELLDDVCERTERFCQDFSRVRNPAAQLLLAEAERTVVLQYLCALMQGRLVCRGADERTQAAERLQHDAAQLRELFLGLGLEESVRCAPVLLALREKKTHAAWPRGGRPATKISRRERGSHLCPLGPARGRVAGAAPGRTQLLAGRPTALALCRSPRTLQPRASTYSCAVLLPSLGALCLTPGYPPDTGTALGRLNVYWGGGG
;
A
#
# COMPACT_ATOMS: atom_id res chain seq x y z
N MET A 1 7.45 -52.51 -69.80
CA MET A 1 7.48 -53.44 -68.65
C MET A 1 6.44 -52.90 -67.68
N ASP A 2 5.27 -53.49 -67.43
CA ASP A 2 4.76 -54.83 -67.69
C ASP A 2 3.24 -54.81 -67.98
N SER A 3 2.78 -55.91 -68.55
CA SER A 3 1.48 -56.30 -69.10
C SER A 3 0.27 -56.23 -68.16
N ALA A 4 -0.94 -56.02 -68.72
CA ALA A 4 -2.09 -56.95 -68.58
C ALA A 4 -3.35 -56.50 -69.37
N THR A 5 -3.70 -57.33 -70.35
CA THR A 5 -5.05 -57.81 -70.72
C THR A 5 -6.20 -56.84 -70.95
N LYS A 6 -6.50 -56.69 -72.25
CA LYS A 6 -7.78 -56.27 -72.83
C LYS A 6 -8.78 -57.42 -72.64
N ASP A 7 -9.79 -57.25 -71.80
CA ASP A 7 -10.88 -58.22 -71.64
C ASP A 7 -12.13 -57.67 -72.33
N GLU A 8 -12.52 -58.32 -73.42
CA GLU A 8 -13.78 -58.12 -74.11
C GLU A 8 -14.90 -58.75 -73.29
N MET A 9 -15.90 -57.95 -72.87
CA MET A 9 -17.11 -58.48 -72.25
C MET A 9 -18.32 -57.89 -72.99
N GLN A 10 -18.74 -58.56 -74.06
CA GLN A 10 -20.10 -58.44 -74.59
C GLN A 10 -21.05 -59.22 -73.66
N PRO A 11 -22.15 -58.63 -73.15
CA PRO A 11 -23.22 -59.42 -72.56
C PRO A 11 -24.22 -59.83 -73.65
N SER A 12 -24.23 -61.13 -73.94
CA SER A 12 -25.26 -61.83 -74.70
C SER A 12 -26.60 -61.84 -73.94
N LEU A 13 -27.67 -61.35 -74.56
CA LEU A 13 -29.06 -61.48 -74.08
C LEU A 13 -29.61 -62.88 -74.46
N PRO A 14 -30.19 -63.66 -73.52
CA PRO A 14 -31.03 -64.79 -73.89
C PRO A 14 -32.48 -64.34 -74.20
N PRO A 15 -33.16 -64.98 -75.18
CA PRO A 15 -34.50 -64.58 -75.60
C PRO A 15 -35.59 -65.25 -74.76
N GLY A 16 -36.67 -64.50 -74.51
CA GLY A 16 -38.01 -65.05 -74.27
C GLY A 16 -38.21 -65.87 -73.00
N SER A 17 -38.56 -65.20 -71.91
CA SER A 17 -39.48 -65.79 -70.93
C SER A 17 -40.66 -64.87 -70.76
N SER A 18 -41.81 -65.33 -71.26
CA SER A 18 -43.13 -64.89 -70.83
C SER A 18 -43.22 -65.03 -69.30
N CYS A 19 -42.88 -63.98 -68.56
CA CYS A 19 -43.24 -63.91 -67.16
C CYS A 19 -44.77 -63.74 -67.11
N PRO A 20 -45.50 -64.64 -66.43
CA PRO A 20 -46.83 -64.29 -65.95
C PRO A 20 -46.65 -63.01 -65.13
N GLY A 21 -47.46 -61.98 -65.39
CA GLY A 21 -47.40 -60.77 -64.57
C GLY A 21 -47.43 -61.19 -63.09
N PRO A 22 -46.55 -60.66 -62.23
CA PRO A 22 -46.51 -61.06 -60.84
C PRO A 22 -47.89 -60.82 -60.24
N GLU A 23 -48.61 -61.88 -59.94
CA GLU A 23 -49.84 -61.81 -59.15
C GLU A 23 -49.44 -61.13 -57.85
N TRP A 24 -49.87 -59.88 -57.69
CA TRP A 24 -49.44 -59.05 -56.59
C TRP A 24 -50.06 -59.68 -55.33
N PRO A 25 -49.29 -60.32 -54.43
CA PRO A 25 -49.89 -61.04 -53.29
C PRO A 25 -50.62 -60.05 -52.35
N GLU A 26 -50.24 -58.78 -52.42
CA GLU A 26 -50.93 -57.67 -51.75
C GLU A 26 -52.24 -57.27 -52.42
N GLN A 27 -52.40 -57.46 -53.72
CA GLN A 27 -53.66 -57.21 -54.44
C GLN A 27 -54.75 -58.18 -53.97
N GLU A 28 -54.42 -59.47 -53.81
CA GLU A 28 -55.41 -60.45 -53.33
C GLU A 28 -55.83 -60.16 -51.88
N ARG A 29 -54.88 -59.78 -51.01
CA ARG A 29 -55.18 -59.29 -49.64
C ARG A 29 -55.99 -58.00 -49.64
N ALA A 30 -55.65 -57.04 -50.49
CA ALA A 30 -56.36 -55.77 -50.61
C ALA A 30 -57.79 -55.97 -51.14
N GLU A 31 -57.98 -56.87 -52.10
CA GLU A 31 -59.30 -57.26 -52.59
C GLU A 31 -60.12 -57.93 -51.49
N GLN A 32 -59.54 -58.86 -50.73
CA GLN A 32 -60.25 -59.50 -49.61
C GLN A 32 -60.65 -58.50 -48.52
N LEU A 33 -59.77 -57.57 -48.16
CA LEU A 33 -60.06 -56.48 -47.22
C LEU A 33 -61.11 -55.52 -47.76
N ALA A 34 -61.03 -55.12 -49.03
CA ALA A 34 -62.00 -54.26 -49.68
C ALA A 34 -63.38 -54.92 -49.79
N ARG A 35 -63.44 -56.22 -50.14
CA ARG A 35 -64.67 -57.02 -50.14
C ARG A 35 -65.26 -57.11 -48.74
N GLY A 36 -64.45 -57.39 -47.72
CA GLY A 36 -64.90 -57.44 -46.32
C GLY A 36 -65.44 -56.08 -45.83
N ALA A 37 -64.78 -54.98 -46.17
CA ALA A 37 -65.23 -53.62 -45.84
C ALA A 37 -66.52 -53.24 -46.58
N ALA A 38 -66.61 -53.58 -47.87
CA ALA A 38 -67.79 -53.36 -48.69
C ALA A 38 -68.99 -54.16 -48.16
N LEU A 39 -68.80 -55.41 -47.74
CA LEU A 39 -69.83 -56.23 -47.12
C LEU A 39 -70.32 -55.64 -45.79
N LYS A 40 -69.41 -55.22 -44.90
CA LYS A 40 -69.78 -54.54 -43.65
C LYS A 40 -70.58 -53.26 -43.92
N TRP A 41 -70.09 -52.42 -44.83
CA TRP A 41 -70.76 -51.19 -45.23
C TRP A 41 -72.15 -51.46 -45.83
N ALA A 42 -72.26 -52.43 -46.74
CA ALA A 42 -73.51 -52.81 -47.36
C ALA A 42 -74.52 -53.32 -46.34
N SER A 43 -74.09 -54.14 -45.37
CA SER A 43 -74.96 -54.62 -44.29
C SER A 43 -75.51 -53.51 -43.40
N GLY A 44 -74.75 -52.43 -43.19
CA GLY A 44 -75.18 -51.28 -42.38
C GLY A 44 -76.12 -50.31 -43.12
N ILE A 45 -76.03 -50.22 -44.45
CA ILE A 45 -76.79 -49.25 -45.25
C ILE A 45 -78.05 -49.84 -45.89
N PHE A 46 -78.02 -51.15 -46.18
CA PHE A 46 -79.14 -51.87 -46.79
C PHE A 46 -79.75 -52.87 -45.80
N TYR A 47 -80.09 -52.43 -44.59
CA TYR A 47 -80.68 -53.30 -43.57
C TYR A 47 -82.20 -53.49 -43.74
N ARG A 48 -82.84 -52.70 -44.62
CA ARG A 48 -84.25 -52.85 -45.03
C ARG A 48 -84.41 -52.85 -46.55
N PRO A 49 -85.38 -53.59 -47.11
CA PRO A 49 -85.55 -53.71 -48.56
C PRO A 49 -85.86 -52.38 -49.26
N GLU A 50 -86.51 -51.41 -48.62
CA GLU A 50 -86.82 -50.11 -49.23
C GLU A 50 -85.56 -49.25 -49.52
N GLN A 51 -84.46 -49.50 -48.82
CA GLN A 51 -83.20 -48.78 -48.98
C GLN A 51 -82.44 -49.18 -50.27
N LEU A 52 -82.78 -50.33 -50.87
CA LEU A 52 -82.19 -50.80 -52.13
C LEU A 52 -82.55 -49.90 -53.32
N ALA A 53 -83.60 -49.08 -53.24
CA ALA A 53 -83.93 -48.09 -54.27
C ALA A 53 -82.79 -47.09 -54.53
N ARG A 54 -81.90 -46.86 -53.55
CA ARG A 54 -80.73 -45.97 -53.69
C ARG A 54 -79.48 -46.67 -54.25
N LEU A 55 -79.51 -47.99 -54.46
CA LEU A 55 -78.36 -48.78 -54.91
C LEU A 55 -77.83 -48.32 -56.29
N GLY A 56 -78.72 -47.93 -57.21
CA GLY A 56 -78.32 -47.38 -58.52
C GLY A 56 -77.52 -46.09 -58.41
N GLN A 57 -77.91 -45.20 -57.48
CA GLN A 57 -77.19 -43.94 -57.21
C GLN A 57 -75.81 -44.21 -56.60
N TYR A 58 -75.71 -45.17 -55.66
CA TYR A 58 -74.42 -45.56 -55.10
C TYR A 58 -73.50 -46.22 -56.12
N ARG A 59 -74.03 -47.12 -56.97
CA ARG A 59 -73.26 -47.74 -58.04
C ARG A 59 -72.72 -46.69 -59.03
N SER A 60 -73.55 -45.72 -59.40
CA SER A 60 -73.12 -44.61 -60.26
C SER A 60 -72.03 -43.76 -59.60
N ARG A 61 -72.18 -43.43 -58.30
CA ARG A 61 -71.16 -42.70 -57.54
C ARG A 61 -69.84 -43.48 -57.43
N GLU A 62 -69.87 -44.77 -57.16
CA GLU A 62 -68.64 -45.55 -57.00
C GLU A 62 -67.94 -45.76 -58.34
N VAL A 63 -68.69 -45.97 -59.44
CA VAL A 63 -68.14 -45.97 -60.80
C VAL A 63 -67.49 -44.62 -61.13
N GLN A 64 -68.13 -43.50 -60.78
CA GLN A 64 -67.54 -42.18 -60.99
C GLN A 64 -66.27 -41.99 -60.15
N ARG A 65 -66.25 -42.51 -58.92
CA ARG A 65 -65.08 -42.48 -58.04
C ARG A 65 -63.94 -43.33 -58.60
N THR A 66 -64.19 -44.55 -59.08
CA THR A 66 -63.16 -45.41 -59.67
C THR A 66 -62.61 -44.80 -60.94
N CYS A 67 -63.45 -44.27 -61.83
CA CYS A 67 -62.99 -43.54 -63.02
C CYS A 67 -62.14 -42.31 -62.64
N SER A 68 -62.50 -41.58 -61.58
CA SER A 68 -61.72 -40.43 -61.11
C SER A 68 -60.36 -40.85 -60.52
N LEU A 69 -60.30 -41.97 -59.80
CA LEU A 69 -59.06 -42.52 -59.25
C LEU A 69 -58.16 -43.07 -60.35
N GLU A 70 -58.71 -43.81 -61.31
CA GLU A 70 -57.98 -44.30 -62.47
C GLU A 70 -57.42 -43.16 -63.32
N ALA A 71 -58.20 -42.11 -63.58
CA ALA A 71 -57.73 -40.94 -64.31
C ALA A 71 -56.58 -40.24 -63.56
N ARG A 72 -56.70 -40.08 -62.24
CA ARG A 72 -55.62 -39.54 -61.39
C ARG A 72 -54.39 -40.42 -61.41
N ILE A 73 -54.52 -41.74 -61.25
CA ILE A 73 -53.39 -42.67 -61.26
C ILE A 73 -52.72 -42.65 -62.63
N LYS A 74 -53.48 -42.69 -63.74
CA LYS A 74 -52.92 -42.58 -65.10
C LYS A 74 -52.16 -41.27 -65.29
N SER A 75 -52.72 -40.15 -64.85
CA SER A 75 -52.06 -38.85 -64.92
C SER A 75 -50.77 -38.81 -64.09
N VAL A 76 -50.80 -39.35 -62.87
CA VAL A 76 -49.64 -39.40 -61.97
C VAL A 76 -48.56 -40.34 -62.51
N VAL A 77 -48.91 -41.53 -62.99
CA VAL A 77 -47.95 -42.47 -63.59
C VAL A 77 -47.36 -41.88 -64.86
N GLN A 78 -48.16 -41.23 -65.70
CA GLN A 78 -47.67 -40.56 -66.90
C GLN A 78 -46.71 -39.42 -66.55
N SER A 79 -47.03 -38.58 -65.55
CA SER A 79 -46.10 -37.52 -65.13
C SER A 79 -44.81 -38.07 -64.53
N TYR A 80 -44.87 -39.17 -63.76
CA TYR A 80 -43.67 -39.86 -63.27
C TYR A 80 -42.84 -40.46 -64.41
N LEU A 81 -43.48 -41.13 -65.38
CA LEU A 81 -42.76 -41.71 -66.52
C LEU A 81 -42.12 -40.65 -67.40
N GLU A 82 -42.79 -39.53 -67.67
CA GLU A 82 -42.19 -38.41 -68.39
C GLU A 82 -41.07 -37.74 -67.57
N GLY A 83 -41.21 -37.65 -66.25
CA GLY A 83 -40.14 -37.19 -65.34
C GLY A 83 -38.92 -38.12 -65.35
N VAL A 84 -39.12 -39.43 -65.34
CA VAL A 84 -38.03 -40.42 -65.43
C VAL A 84 -37.38 -40.37 -66.81
N LYS A 85 -38.15 -40.30 -67.88
CA LYS A 85 -37.65 -40.22 -69.25
C LYS A 85 -36.82 -38.97 -69.48
N THR A 86 -37.30 -37.81 -69.02
CA THR A 86 -36.54 -36.55 -69.07
C THR A 86 -35.29 -36.62 -68.19
N GLY A 87 -35.38 -37.18 -66.99
CA GLY A 87 -34.22 -37.39 -66.11
C GLY A 87 -33.14 -38.28 -66.74
N VAL A 88 -33.51 -39.41 -67.34
CA VAL A 88 -32.56 -40.31 -68.04
C VAL A 88 -31.93 -39.63 -69.25
N TRP A 89 -32.73 -38.88 -70.02
CA TRP A 89 -32.22 -38.11 -71.15
C TRP A 89 -31.22 -37.02 -70.72
N GLN A 90 -31.51 -36.28 -69.66
CA GLN A 90 -30.59 -35.29 -69.08
C GLN A 90 -29.30 -35.94 -68.58
N LEU A 91 -29.41 -37.13 -67.97
CA LEU A 91 -28.25 -37.87 -67.46
C LEU A 91 -27.36 -38.39 -68.60
N ALA A 92 -27.97 -38.85 -69.69
CA ALA A 92 -27.25 -39.22 -70.91
C ALA A 92 -26.52 -38.00 -71.53
N GLN A 93 -27.19 -36.85 -71.65
CA GLN A 93 -26.54 -35.63 -72.13
C GLN A 93 -25.41 -35.16 -71.21
N ALA A 94 -25.59 -35.21 -69.89
CA ALA A 94 -24.55 -34.83 -68.94
C ALA A 94 -23.33 -35.77 -69.04
N PHE A 95 -23.56 -37.06 -69.29
CA PHE A 95 -22.49 -38.03 -69.50
C PHE A 95 -21.70 -37.74 -70.79
N GLU A 96 -22.38 -37.47 -71.91
CA GLU A 96 -21.72 -37.05 -73.16
C GLU A 96 -20.92 -35.75 -72.97
N ALA A 97 -21.49 -34.75 -72.30
CA ALA A 97 -20.79 -33.50 -71.99
C ALA A 97 -19.55 -33.72 -71.11
N MET A 98 -19.64 -34.59 -70.10
CA MET A 98 -18.52 -34.98 -69.24
C MET A 98 -17.41 -35.70 -70.01
N GLN A 99 -17.77 -36.58 -70.96
CA GLN A 99 -16.80 -37.23 -71.83
C GLN A 99 -16.11 -36.21 -72.74
N GLY A 100 -16.87 -35.33 -73.39
CA GLY A 100 -16.31 -34.24 -74.21
C GLY A 100 -15.37 -33.33 -73.41
N ALA A 101 -15.75 -32.95 -72.18
CA ALA A 101 -14.88 -32.17 -71.30
C ALA A 101 -13.60 -32.91 -70.91
N ARG A 102 -13.69 -34.23 -70.63
CA ARG A 102 -12.52 -35.06 -70.31
C ARG A 102 -11.57 -35.16 -71.50
N GLU A 103 -12.09 -35.34 -72.72
CA GLU A 103 -11.29 -35.36 -73.94
C GLU A 103 -10.62 -34.02 -74.20
N ALA A 104 -11.36 -32.91 -74.06
CA ALA A 104 -10.82 -31.56 -74.19
C ALA A 104 -9.71 -31.27 -73.16
N LEU A 105 -9.89 -31.70 -71.90
CA LEU A 105 -8.85 -31.61 -70.87
C LEU A 105 -7.63 -32.49 -71.18
N GLY A 106 -7.85 -33.68 -71.74
CA GLY A 106 -6.77 -34.55 -72.23
C GLY A 106 -5.95 -33.89 -73.34
N GLN A 107 -6.62 -33.27 -74.31
CA GLN A 107 -5.99 -32.50 -75.39
C GLN A 107 -5.24 -31.29 -74.85
N ALA A 108 -5.84 -30.50 -73.95
CA ALA A 108 -5.18 -29.37 -73.31
C ALA A 108 -3.93 -29.79 -72.53
N ARG A 109 -3.99 -30.90 -71.79
CA ARG A 109 -2.84 -31.46 -71.08
C ARG A 109 -1.72 -31.88 -72.04
N ALA A 110 -2.06 -32.52 -73.15
CA ALA A 110 -1.08 -32.89 -74.18
C ALA A 110 -0.42 -31.66 -74.82
N LEU A 111 -1.21 -30.62 -75.12
CA LEU A 111 -0.68 -29.34 -75.64
C LEU A 111 0.23 -28.65 -74.62
N LEU A 112 -0.14 -28.61 -73.34
CA LEU A 112 0.69 -28.06 -72.27
C LEU A 112 2.00 -28.84 -72.09
N GLN A 113 1.95 -30.18 -72.21
CA GLN A 113 3.16 -31.02 -72.21
C GLN A 113 4.04 -30.75 -73.44
N GLY A 114 3.43 -30.60 -74.63
CA GLY A 114 4.14 -30.20 -75.85
C GLY A 114 4.79 -28.82 -75.70
N MET A 115 4.08 -27.86 -75.12
CA MET A 115 4.64 -26.55 -74.77
C MET A 115 5.78 -26.66 -73.75
N ALA A 116 5.67 -27.51 -72.73
CA ALA A 116 6.73 -27.72 -71.74
C ALA A 116 7.99 -28.34 -72.36
N MET A 117 7.85 -29.26 -73.32
CA MET A 117 8.98 -29.79 -74.08
C MET A 117 9.57 -28.71 -75.00
N ALA A 118 8.74 -27.90 -75.65
CA ALA A 118 9.19 -26.78 -76.46
C ALA A 118 9.90 -25.69 -75.63
N THR A 119 9.47 -25.41 -74.39
CA THR A 119 10.18 -24.49 -73.50
C THR A 119 11.52 -25.05 -73.03
N GLN A 120 11.66 -26.37 -72.91
CA GLN A 120 12.94 -27.03 -72.63
C GLN A 120 13.90 -26.96 -73.83
N THR A 121 13.43 -27.18 -75.06
CA THR A 121 14.27 -27.06 -76.26
C THR A 121 14.68 -25.61 -76.54
N LEU A 122 13.84 -24.64 -76.19
CA LEU A 122 14.13 -23.21 -76.29
C LEU A 122 14.93 -22.65 -75.10
N LYS A 123 15.19 -23.46 -74.06
CA LYS A 123 15.96 -23.05 -72.88
C LYS A 123 17.31 -22.39 -73.22
N PRO A 124 18.19 -22.96 -74.08
CA PRO A 124 19.47 -22.32 -74.42
C PRO A 124 19.27 -20.97 -75.11
N LEU A 125 18.27 -20.83 -75.99
CA LEU A 125 17.97 -19.53 -76.62
C LEU A 125 17.44 -18.51 -75.60
N ARG A 126 16.64 -18.93 -74.61
CA ARG A 126 16.17 -18.05 -73.54
C ARG A 126 17.31 -17.60 -72.62
N GLU A 127 18.25 -18.49 -72.32
CA GLU A 127 19.47 -18.16 -71.57
C GLU A 127 20.32 -17.14 -72.34
N GLN A 128 20.52 -17.33 -73.64
CA GLN A 128 21.24 -16.37 -74.48
C GLN A 128 20.52 -15.02 -74.60
N VAL A 129 19.19 -15.01 -74.72
CA VAL A 129 18.38 -13.78 -74.72
C VAL A 129 18.43 -13.09 -73.35
N ALA A 130 18.45 -13.84 -72.24
CA ALA A 130 18.61 -13.28 -70.91
C ALA A 130 19.99 -12.64 -70.73
N GLN A 131 21.07 -13.32 -71.15
CA GLN A 131 22.43 -12.77 -71.15
C GLN A 131 22.54 -11.52 -72.03
N HIS A 132 21.94 -11.52 -73.22
CA HIS A 132 21.94 -10.35 -74.09
C HIS A 132 21.17 -9.17 -73.48
N LYS A 133 20.01 -9.42 -72.84
CA LYS A 133 19.25 -8.40 -72.11
C LYS A 133 20.04 -7.86 -70.91
N GLN A 134 20.73 -8.72 -70.16
CA GLN A 134 21.61 -8.33 -69.06
C GLN A 134 22.73 -7.41 -69.55
N LEU A 135 23.43 -7.80 -70.62
CA LEU A 135 24.50 -7.00 -71.21
C LEU A 135 23.98 -5.67 -71.77
N GLN A 136 22.81 -5.66 -72.39
CA GLN A 136 22.17 -4.44 -72.89
C GLN A 136 21.86 -3.47 -71.75
N VAL A 137 21.24 -3.94 -70.67
CA VAL A 137 20.93 -3.11 -69.49
C VAL A 137 22.21 -2.61 -68.83
N LEU A 138 23.20 -3.47 -68.62
CA LEU A 138 24.50 -3.08 -68.08
C LEU A 138 25.20 -2.04 -68.95
N SER A 139 25.14 -2.15 -70.29
CA SER A 139 25.75 -1.17 -71.19
C SER A 139 25.13 0.22 -71.06
N GLN A 140 23.82 0.30 -70.77
CA GLN A 140 23.10 1.55 -70.58
C GLN A 140 23.35 2.15 -69.18
N LEU A 141 23.48 1.31 -68.16
CA LEU A 141 23.72 1.73 -66.77
C LEU A 141 25.21 1.94 -66.43
N LEU A 142 26.13 1.43 -67.24
CA LEU A 142 27.58 1.50 -67.02
C LEU A 142 28.06 2.92 -66.63
N PRO A 143 27.69 4.01 -67.34
CA PRO A 143 28.17 5.35 -66.99
C PRO A 143 27.73 5.80 -65.59
N ARG A 144 26.52 5.42 -65.16
CA ARG A 144 26.00 5.71 -63.82
C ARG A 144 26.72 4.87 -62.77
N LEU A 145 27.02 3.60 -63.07
CA LEU A 145 27.77 2.70 -62.17
C LEU A 145 29.20 3.18 -61.90
N TRP A 146 29.88 3.74 -62.91
CA TRP A 146 31.22 4.33 -62.71
C TRP A 146 31.20 5.57 -61.80
N ALA A 147 30.07 6.28 -61.73
CA ALA A 147 29.91 7.45 -60.88
C ALA A 147 29.55 7.11 -59.42
N VAL A 148 29.13 5.87 -59.12
CA VAL A 148 28.67 5.46 -57.78
C VAL A 148 29.71 5.74 -56.68
N PRO A 149 31.01 5.39 -56.80
CA PRO A 149 31.97 5.69 -55.74
C PRO A 149 32.14 7.19 -55.47
N ALA A 150 32.10 8.02 -56.52
CA ALA A 150 32.18 9.47 -56.38
C ALA A 150 30.91 10.05 -55.73
N ALA A 151 29.73 9.53 -56.10
CA ALA A 151 28.46 9.89 -55.48
C ALA A 151 28.39 9.47 -54.01
N VAL A 152 28.86 8.28 -53.64
CA VAL A 152 28.96 7.82 -52.24
C VAL A 152 29.85 8.75 -51.42
N ALA A 153 31.02 9.15 -51.95
CA ALA A 153 31.90 10.10 -51.29
C ALA A 153 31.23 11.49 -51.14
N HIS A 154 30.51 11.96 -52.16
CA HIS A 154 29.76 13.21 -52.09
C HIS A 154 28.64 13.17 -51.03
N THR A 155 27.82 12.11 -51.00
CA THR A 155 26.79 11.94 -49.98
C THR A 155 27.39 11.94 -48.58
N ARG A 156 28.58 11.34 -48.40
CA ARG A 156 29.28 11.39 -47.11
C ARG A 156 29.63 12.82 -46.70
N THR A 157 30.14 13.63 -47.63
CA THR A 157 30.44 15.04 -47.33
C THR A 157 29.19 15.85 -46.97
N LEU A 158 28.03 15.54 -47.55
CA LEU A 158 26.76 16.17 -47.19
C LEU A 158 26.30 15.79 -45.78
N ILE A 159 26.50 14.52 -45.37
CA ILE A 159 26.23 14.06 -44.00
C ILE A 159 27.14 14.79 -43.01
N ASP A 160 28.44 14.87 -43.30
CA ASP A 160 29.41 15.54 -42.45
C ASP A 160 29.13 17.07 -42.35
N ALA A 161 28.53 17.67 -43.39
CA ALA A 161 28.07 19.05 -43.43
C ALA A 161 26.65 19.27 -42.86
N GLN A 162 26.01 18.23 -42.30
CA GLN A 162 24.65 18.25 -41.74
C GLN A 162 23.53 18.60 -42.73
N GLN A 163 23.76 18.45 -44.03
CA GLN A 163 22.73 18.63 -45.07
C GLN A 163 21.92 17.34 -45.28
N LEU A 164 21.15 16.95 -44.24
CA LEU A 164 20.53 15.62 -44.13
C LEU A 164 19.53 15.30 -45.25
N LEU A 165 18.75 16.28 -45.72
CA LEU A 165 17.77 16.07 -46.80
C LEU A 165 18.43 15.79 -48.13
N GLU A 166 19.47 16.55 -48.47
CA GLU A 166 20.24 16.39 -49.71
C GLU A 166 20.98 15.05 -49.68
N ALA A 167 21.59 14.72 -48.53
CA ALA A 167 22.21 13.42 -48.32
C ALA A 167 21.22 12.25 -48.48
N TYR A 168 19.99 12.39 -47.97
CA TYR A 168 18.96 11.37 -48.13
C TYR A 168 18.54 11.20 -49.60
N VAL A 169 18.33 12.29 -50.33
CA VAL A 169 18.00 12.21 -51.77
C VAL A 169 19.10 11.49 -52.54
N CYS A 170 20.37 11.85 -52.31
CA CYS A 170 21.50 11.17 -52.96
C CYS A 170 21.59 9.68 -52.58
N LEU A 171 21.34 9.32 -51.31
CA LEU A 171 21.27 7.92 -50.89
C LEU A 171 20.15 7.17 -51.61
N ARG A 172 18.95 7.75 -51.72
CA ARG A 172 17.80 7.16 -52.42
C ARG A 172 18.07 6.95 -53.90
N GLU A 173 18.73 7.90 -54.58
CA GLU A 173 19.12 7.74 -55.98
C GLU A 173 20.09 6.57 -56.18
N LEU A 174 21.01 6.36 -55.23
CA LEU A 174 21.96 5.25 -55.26
C LEU A 174 21.29 3.89 -54.97
N GLU A 175 20.34 3.85 -54.05
CA GLU A 175 19.54 2.65 -53.76
C GLU A 175 18.62 2.30 -54.92
N GLN A 176 17.97 3.30 -55.54
CA GLN A 176 17.19 3.08 -56.75
C GLN A 176 18.08 2.55 -57.89
N LEU A 177 19.30 3.06 -58.02
CA LEU A 177 20.29 2.53 -58.96
C LEU A 177 20.65 1.06 -58.66
N GLN A 178 20.79 0.70 -57.39
CA GLN A 178 21.02 -0.68 -56.97
C GLN A 178 19.83 -1.56 -57.38
N GLU A 179 18.59 -1.16 -57.08
CA GLU A 179 17.37 -1.88 -57.48
C GLU A 179 17.23 -2.04 -59.00
N GLU A 180 17.52 -0.96 -59.76
CA GLU A 180 17.54 -0.96 -61.22
C GLU A 180 18.54 -1.96 -61.79
N THR A 181 19.64 -2.25 -61.08
CA THR A 181 20.61 -3.29 -61.46
C THR A 181 20.29 -4.68 -60.92
N TRP A 182 19.62 -4.77 -59.78
CA TRP A 182 19.35 -6.02 -59.07
C TRP A 182 18.43 -6.95 -59.86
N ALA A 183 17.28 -6.44 -60.32
CA ALA A 183 16.29 -7.24 -61.03
C ALA A 183 16.78 -7.78 -62.40
N PRO A 184 17.47 -7.00 -63.24
CA PRO A 184 18.03 -7.49 -64.50
C PRO A 184 19.14 -8.52 -64.31
N LEU A 185 19.98 -8.37 -63.28
CA LEU A 185 21.13 -9.24 -63.04
C LEU A 185 20.78 -10.58 -62.37
N GLY A 186 19.49 -10.81 -62.06
CA GLY A 186 19.04 -12.07 -61.47
C GLY A 186 19.46 -12.22 -60.00
N GLY A 187 19.58 -11.10 -59.27
CA GLY A 187 19.93 -11.13 -57.85
C GLY A 187 21.43 -11.24 -57.57
N LEU A 188 22.28 -10.64 -58.41
CA LEU A 188 23.72 -10.51 -58.15
C LEU A 188 24.03 -9.10 -57.63
N GLU A 189 24.62 -9.02 -56.43
CA GLU A 189 25.03 -7.74 -55.84
C GLU A 189 26.37 -7.34 -56.45
N LEU A 190 26.44 -6.12 -56.99
CA LEU A 190 27.69 -5.58 -57.52
C LEU A 190 28.52 -5.00 -56.36
N PRO A 191 29.85 -5.25 -56.32
CA PRO A 191 30.72 -4.76 -55.24
C PRO A 191 30.80 -3.23 -55.18
N VAL A 192 30.42 -2.55 -56.26
CA VAL A 192 30.38 -1.07 -56.34
C VAL A 192 29.38 -0.47 -55.33
N PHE A 193 28.38 -1.24 -54.88
CA PHE A 193 27.37 -0.81 -53.91
C PHE A 193 27.67 -1.20 -52.45
N GLU A 194 28.81 -1.84 -52.16
CA GLU A 194 29.18 -2.22 -50.77
C GLU A 194 29.22 -1.02 -49.81
N GLY A 195 29.49 0.19 -50.33
CA GLY A 195 29.51 1.42 -49.54
C GLY A 195 28.14 1.97 -49.12
N LEU A 196 27.03 1.46 -49.67
CA LEU A 196 25.69 1.99 -49.38
C LEU A 196 25.21 1.68 -47.95
N GLY A 197 25.50 0.49 -47.44
CA GLY A 197 25.14 0.09 -46.07
C GLY A 197 25.77 1.01 -45.01
N PRO A 198 27.11 1.19 -45.00
CA PRO A 198 27.79 2.12 -44.09
C PRO A 198 27.35 3.58 -44.26
N LEU A 199 27.01 4.00 -45.49
CA LEU A 199 26.51 5.34 -45.77
C LEU A 199 25.11 5.57 -45.17
N ALA A 200 24.22 4.59 -45.34
CA ALA A 200 22.90 4.60 -44.72
C ALA A 200 22.98 4.65 -43.19
N GLU A 201 23.85 3.83 -42.59
CA GLU A 201 24.03 3.83 -41.14
C GLU A 201 24.61 5.16 -40.64
N ALA A 202 25.52 5.78 -41.38
CA ALA A 202 26.04 7.10 -41.04
C ALA A 202 24.98 8.20 -41.09
N LEU A 203 24.08 8.16 -42.08
CA LEU A 203 22.95 9.07 -42.14
C LEU A 203 21.97 8.82 -40.97
N GLY A 204 21.71 7.55 -40.65
CA GLY A 204 20.90 7.17 -39.49
C GLY A 204 21.47 7.71 -38.18
N GLN A 205 22.78 7.58 -37.96
CA GLN A 205 23.47 8.14 -36.78
C GLN A 205 23.41 9.67 -36.75
N ALA A 206 23.50 10.34 -37.90
CA ALA A 206 23.36 11.79 -37.97
C ALA A 206 21.92 12.25 -37.63
N VAL A 207 20.91 11.50 -38.08
CA VAL A 207 19.50 11.72 -37.71
C VAL A 207 19.29 11.50 -36.21
N GLU A 208 19.83 10.43 -35.64
CA GLU A 208 19.78 10.17 -34.20
C GLU A 208 20.48 11.27 -33.38
N ALA A 209 21.65 11.72 -33.82
CA ALA A 209 22.38 12.79 -33.15
C ALA A 209 21.59 14.11 -33.17
N ALA A 210 20.98 14.46 -34.31
CA ALA A 210 20.11 15.62 -34.43
C ALA A 210 18.85 15.49 -33.55
N ALA A 211 18.20 14.33 -33.53
CA ALA A 211 17.07 14.06 -32.66
C ALA A 211 17.46 14.14 -31.17
N GLY A 212 18.61 13.59 -30.79
CA GLY A 212 19.13 13.69 -29.43
C GLY A 212 19.40 15.14 -29.00
N ALA A 213 19.85 16.00 -29.92
CA ALA A 213 20.08 17.42 -29.69
C ALA A 213 18.83 18.29 -29.92
N ALA A 214 17.63 17.72 -30.01
CA ALA A 214 16.41 18.43 -30.39
C ALA A 214 16.12 19.68 -29.56
N GLY A 215 16.33 19.65 -28.24
CA GLY A 215 16.14 20.82 -27.39
C GLY A 215 17.06 21.98 -27.76
N GLN A 216 18.33 21.72 -28.03
CA GLN A 216 19.30 22.75 -28.44
C GLN A 216 19.03 23.21 -29.87
N LEU A 217 18.84 22.27 -30.81
CA LEU A 217 18.59 22.58 -32.21
C LEU A 217 17.30 23.35 -32.43
N ALA A 218 16.24 23.07 -31.66
CA ALA A 218 15.00 23.85 -31.76
C ALA A 218 15.20 25.33 -31.38
N ARG A 219 16.25 25.67 -30.60
CA ARG A 219 16.62 27.05 -30.27
C ARG A 219 17.58 27.67 -31.28
N GLU A 220 18.56 26.90 -31.74
CA GLU A 220 19.69 27.39 -32.56
C GLU A 220 19.45 27.24 -34.07
N ASP A 221 18.99 26.06 -34.50
CA ASP A 221 18.73 25.72 -35.91
C ASP A 221 17.57 24.71 -36.05
N PRO A 222 16.30 25.19 -36.03
CA PRO A 222 15.14 24.31 -36.12
C PRO A 222 15.03 23.64 -37.51
N ALA A 223 15.67 24.20 -38.54
CA ALA A 223 15.60 23.62 -39.89
C ALA A 223 16.31 22.26 -39.96
N LEU A 224 17.43 22.11 -39.24
CA LEU A 224 18.17 20.86 -39.15
C LEU A 224 17.38 19.78 -38.40
N LEU A 225 16.68 20.14 -37.33
CA LEU A 225 15.80 19.21 -36.60
C LEU A 225 14.64 18.73 -37.50
N VAL A 226 13.97 19.65 -38.19
CA VAL A 226 12.90 19.32 -39.15
C VAL A 226 13.43 18.44 -40.28
N ALA A 227 14.63 18.71 -40.79
CA ALA A 227 15.29 17.90 -41.80
C ALA A 227 15.51 16.46 -41.30
N ALA A 228 16.04 16.27 -40.09
CA ALA A 228 16.27 14.95 -39.49
C ALA A 228 14.96 14.17 -39.31
N VAL A 229 13.93 14.78 -38.71
CA VAL A 229 12.63 14.14 -38.48
C VAL A 229 11.94 13.79 -39.80
N ARG A 230 12.06 14.66 -40.82
CA ARG A 230 11.50 14.39 -42.14
C ARG A 230 12.19 13.23 -42.84
N VAL A 231 13.52 13.12 -42.75
CA VAL A 231 14.25 11.95 -43.27
C VAL A 231 13.77 10.68 -42.60
N ALA A 232 13.61 10.68 -41.27
CA ALA A 232 13.13 9.52 -40.51
C ALA A 232 11.70 9.09 -40.91
N GLU A 233 10.79 10.04 -41.13
CA GLU A 233 9.40 9.75 -41.51
C GLU A 233 9.30 9.24 -42.96
N VAL A 234 9.99 9.88 -43.89
CA VAL A 234 9.95 9.48 -45.31
C VAL A 234 10.53 8.07 -45.51
N ASP A 235 11.58 7.72 -44.77
CA ASP A 235 12.16 6.37 -44.82
C ASP A 235 11.23 5.30 -44.24
N ALA A 236 10.48 5.63 -43.17
CA ALA A 236 9.52 4.72 -42.55
C ALA A 236 8.34 4.38 -43.46
N GLU A 237 7.83 5.34 -44.25
CA GLU A 237 6.77 5.07 -45.23
C GLU A 237 7.24 4.13 -46.34
N TYR A 238 8.50 4.28 -46.76
CA TYR A 238 9.09 3.56 -47.88
C TYR A 238 9.48 2.12 -47.55
N THR A 239 10.06 1.87 -46.38
CA THR A 239 10.48 0.53 -45.92
C THR A 239 9.34 -0.48 -45.82
N THR A 240 8.08 -0.02 -45.70
CA THR A 240 6.89 -0.89 -45.78
C THR A 240 6.67 -1.56 -47.15
N SER A 241 7.31 -1.06 -48.21
CA SER A 241 7.01 -1.42 -49.60
C SER A 241 8.01 -2.40 -50.25
N LEU A 242 9.16 -2.65 -49.63
CA LEU A 242 10.25 -3.47 -50.19
C LEU A 242 10.75 -4.49 -49.17
N GLU A 243 11.20 -5.66 -49.66
CA GLU A 243 11.81 -6.75 -48.86
C GLU A 243 13.19 -6.40 -48.25
N LEU A 244 13.53 -5.10 -48.14
CA LEU A 244 14.72 -4.60 -47.47
C LEU A 244 14.52 -4.68 -45.95
N ALA A 245 15.60 -4.95 -45.20
CA ALA A 245 15.55 -4.95 -43.75
C ALA A 245 15.11 -3.56 -43.24
N PRO A 246 14.14 -3.48 -42.31
CA PRO A 246 13.68 -2.20 -41.79
C PRO A 246 14.83 -1.51 -41.05
N ARG A 247 15.08 -0.25 -41.40
CA ARG A 247 16.14 0.57 -40.80
C ARG A 247 15.70 1.25 -39.51
N ASP A 248 14.40 1.28 -39.27
CA ASP A 248 13.75 1.78 -38.06
C ASP A 248 14.19 3.19 -37.64
N TRP A 249 14.57 4.05 -38.59
CA TRP A 249 15.05 5.41 -38.32
C TRP A 249 14.04 6.26 -37.54
N ARG A 250 12.74 6.04 -37.77
CA ARG A 250 11.67 6.63 -36.96
C ARG A 250 11.75 6.21 -35.50
N GLN A 251 11.89 4.91 -35.22
CA GLN A 251 11.98 4.40 -33.85
C GLN A 251 13.28 4.83 -33.18
N ARG A 252 14.39 4.78 -33.91
CA ARG A 252 15.71 5.28 -33.50
C ARG A 252 15.67 6.78 -33.17
N CYS A 253 15.00 7.59 -33.99
CA CYS A 253 14.78 9.02 -33.74
C CYS A 253 13.96 9.26 -32.47
N LEU A 254 12.85 8.53 -32.28
CA LEU A 254 12.04 8.61 -31.06
C LEU A 254 12.85 8.21 -29.84
N GLN A 255 13.61 7.13 -29.91
CA GLN A 255 14.49 6.67 -28.82
C GLN A 255 15.57 7.70 -28.52
N ALA A 256 16.20 8.31 -29.53
CA ALA A 256 17.21 9.36 -29.35
C ALA A 256 16.65 10.59 -28.62
N LEU A 257 15.41 11.00 -28.91
CA LEU A 257 14.71 12.07 -28.17
C LEU A 257 14.53 11.73 -26.69
N GLN A 258 14.30 10.46 -26.35
CA GLN A 258 14.12 10.00 -24.97
C GLN A 258 15.46 9.89 -24.23
N GLU A 259 16.42 9.20 -24.85
CA GLU A 259 17.70 8.89 -24.20
C GLU A 259 18.56 10.14 -23.98
N SER A 260 18.44 11.17 -24.81
CA SER A 260 19.17 12.42 -24.59
C SER A 260 18.70 13.14 -23.33
N LEU A 261 17.39 13.17 -23.06
CA LEU A 261 16.81 13.69 -21.82
C LEU A 261 17.23 12.86 -20.62
N GLU A 262 17.19 11.53 -20.74
CA GLU A 262 17.64 10.64 -19.67
C GLU A 262 19.13 10.84 -19.36
N ARG A 263 19.99 10.98 -20.37
CA ARG A 263 21.44 11.20 -20.17
C ARG A 263 21.74 12.56 -19.56
N THR A 264 21.01 13.60 -19.93
CA THR A 264 21.25 14.98 -19.47
C THR A 264 20.82 15.20 -18.02
N HIS A 265 19.66 14.67 -17.62
CA HIS A 265 19.11 14.90 -16.28
C HIS A 265 19.31 13.73 -15.30
N PHE A 266 19.40 12.49 -15.80
CA PHE A 266 19.34 11.26 -15.00
C PHE A 266 20.52 10.29 -15.24
N GLY A 267 21.60 10.77 -15.88
CA GLY A 267 22.80 9.97 -16.12
C GLY A 267 23.49 9.50 -14.83
N THR A 268 24.21 8.38 -14.91
CA THR A 268 24.88 7.70 -13.77
C THR A 268 25.83 8.54 -12.89
N PRO A 269 26.50 9.63 -13.34
CA PRO A 269 27.30 10.45 -12.44
C PRO A 269 26.52 11.55 -11.69
N LEU A 270 25.20 11.68 -11.88
CA LEU A 270 24.37 12.77 -11.30
C LEU A 270 23.62 12.40 -10.01
N LEU A 271 23.74 11.17 -9.50
CA LEU A 271 23.13 10.82 -8.21
C LEU A 271 23.78 11.66 -7.10
N PRO A 272 23.00 12.40 -6.30
CA PRO A 272 23.55 13.30 -5.30
C PRO A 272 24.31 12.54 -4.21
N GLU A 273 25.47 13.07 -3.83
CA GLU A 273 26.18 12.65 -2.62
C GLU A 273 25.26 12.81 -1.38
N PRO A 274 25.47 12.03 -0.30
CA PRO A 274 24.69 12.16 0.94
C PRO A 274 24.68 13.60 1.45
N GLY A 275 23.49 14.18 1.70
CA GLY A 275 23.31 15.57 2.13
C GLY A 275 23.21 16.60 0.99
N ALA A 276 23.42 16.22 -0.27
CA ALA A 276 23.26 17.10 -1.44
C ALA A 276 21.91 16.93 -2.15
N LEU A 277 21.04 16.04 -1.65
CA LEU A 277 19.78 15.67 -2.31
C LEU A 277 18.82 16.87 -2.43
N ALA A 278 18.76 17.73 -1.42
CA ALA A 278 17.95 18.95 -1.47
C ALA A 278 18.37 19.89 -2.62
N GLY A 279 19.68 20.05 -2.85
CA GLY A 279 20.19 20.88 -3.94
C GLY A 279 19.92 20.28 -5.32
N TRP A 280 20.00 18.95 -5.44
CA TRP A 280 19.66 18.24 -6.67
C TRP A 280 18.17 18.32 -7.01
N LEU A 281 17.29 18.12 -6.03
CA LEU A 281 15.84 18.29 -6.19
C LEU A 281 15.46 19.73 -6.58
N GLU A 282 16.17 20.72 -6.04
CA GLU A 282 15.96 22.13 -6.38
C GLU A 282 16.43 22.44 -7.81
N ALA A 283 17.56 21.88 -8.24
CA ALA A 283 18.01 22.00 -9.62
C ALA A 283 16.99 21.38 -10.61
N LEU A 284 16.42 20.23 -10.27
CA LEU A 284 15.36 19.60 -11.04
C LEU A 284 14.06 20.42 -11.04
N ARG A 285 13.75 21.09 -9.92
CA ARG A 285 12.57 21.98 -9.81
C ARG A 285 12.58 23.07 -10.88
N VAL A 286 13.76 23.57 -11.23
CA VAL A 286 13.95 24.61 -12.25
C VAL A 286 14.10 24.00 -13.65
N ALA A 287 14.87 22.92 -13.79
CA ALA A 287 15.24 22.37 -15.09
C ALA A 287 14.06 21.66 -15.80
N LEU A 288 13.30 20.83 -15.08
CA LEU A 288 12.28 19.96 -15.72
C LEU A 288 11.12 20.75 -16.35
N PRO A 289 10.52 21.76 -15.70
CA PRO A 289 9.46 22.57 -16.31
C PRO A 289 9.98 23.39 -17.49
N ALA A 290 11.22 23.89 -17.40
CA ALA A 290 11.85 24.62 -18.49
C ALA A 290 11.98 23.72 -19.74
N GLU A 291 12.48 22.50 -19.60
CA GLU A 291 12.59 21.54 -20.72
C GLU A 291 11.24 21.21 -21.35
N LEU A 292 10.18 21.06 -20.54
CA LEU A 292 8.83 20.86 -21.07
C LEU A 292 8.28 22.09 -21.80
N ALA A 293 8.54 23.30 -21.28
CA ALA A 293 8.18 24.52 -21.97
C ALA A 293 8.90 24.65 -23.33
N ILE A 294 10.15 24.21 -23.43
CA ILE A 294 10.89 24.13 -24.70
C ILE A 294 10.29 23.08 -25.63
N ALA A 295 9.92 21.92 -25.08
CA ALA A 295 9.27 20.86 -25.84
C ALA A 295 7.98 21.38 -26.49
N GLU A 296 7.15 22.08 -25.73
CA GLU A 296 5.87 22.61 -26.18
C GLU A 296 6.03 23.79 -27.14
N ALA A 297 6.90 24.75 -26.83
CA ALA A 297 7.05 25.97 -27.62
C ALA A 297 7.89 25.79 -28.90
N LEU A 298 8.93 24.95 -28.88
CA LEU A 298 9.96 24.91 -29.93
C LEU A 298 10.09 23.54 -30.61
N VAL A 299 10.02 22.42 -29.86
CA VAL A 299 10.24 21.08 -30.43
C VAL A 299 8.97 20.52 -31.06
N ALA A 300 7.80 20.68 -30.43
CA ALA A 300 6.53 20.17 -30.93
C ALA A 300 6.17 20.70 -32.34
N PRO A 301 6.41 21.99 -32.69
CA PRO A 301 6.22 22.48 -34.06
C PRO A 301 7.14 21.85 -35.10
N CYS A 302 8.31 21.33 -34.70
CA CYS A 302 9.29 20.71 -35.60
C CYS A 302 8.97 19.24 -35.92
N CYS A 303 8.09 18.61 -35.13
CA CYS A 303 7.78 17.19 -35.22
C CYS A 303 6.32 16.95 -35.69
N PRO A 304 6.03 15.79 -36.30
CA PRO A 304 4.66 15.40 -36.62
C PRO A 304 3.77 15.31 -35.35
N PRO A 305 2.47 15.67 -35.44
CA PRO A 305 1.58 15.70 -34.26
C PRO A 305 1.37 14.32 -33.63
N HIS A 306 1.49 13.26 -34.42
CA HIS A 306 1.31 11.88 -33.94
C HIS A 306 2.49 11.37 -33.10
N TYR A 307 3.63 12.08 -33.05
CA TYR A 307 4.73 11.77 -32.14
C TYR A 307 4.40 12.13 -30.69
N LYS A 308 3.47 13.09 -30.48
CA LYS A 308 3.10 13.61 -29.16
C LYS A 308 4.34 13.91 -28.29
N VAL A 309 5.24 14.74 -28.83
CA VAL A 309 6.58 14.95 -28.26
C VAL A 309 6.52 15.45 -26.82
N VAL A 310 5.59 16.36 -26.51
CA VAL A 310 5.41 16.90 -25.15
C VAL A 310 5.05 15.77 -24.18
N GLN A 311 4.09 14.91 -24.55
CA GLN A 311 3.73 13.73 -23.76
C GLN A 311 4.92 12.78 -23.59
N LEU A 312 5.63 12.49 -24.68
CA LEU A 312 6.81 11.62 -24.68
C LEU A 312 7.90 12.15 -23.73
N TRP A 313 8.21 13.45 -23.80
CA TRP A 313 9.18 14.11 -22.92
C TRP A 313 8.72 14.06 -21.47
N ALA A 314 7.48 14.43 -21.17
CA ALA A 314 6.92 14.37 -19.81
C ALA A 314 7.02 12.96 -19.20
N HIS A 315 6.69 11.93 -19.98
CA HIS A 315 6.77 10.53 -19.53
C HIS A 315 8.22 10.08 -19.32
N THR A 316 9.16 10.52 -20.17
CA THR A 316 10.59 10.18 -20.03
C THR A 316 11.21 10.85 -18.81
N LEU A 317 10.90 12.12 -18.58
CA LEU A 317 11.39 12.84 -17.40
C LEU A 317 10.83 12.25 -16.11
N HIS A 318 9.54 11.93 -16.10
CA HIS A 318 8.88 11.28 -14.97
C HIS A 318 9.47 9.89 -14.68
N SER A 319 9.59 9.04 -15.71
CA SER A 319 10.11 7.67 -15.53
C SER A 319 11.61 7.63 -15.20
N GLY A 320 12.41 8.54 -15.77
CA GLY A 320 13.82 8.73 -15.43
C GLY A 320 13.98 9.15 -13.96
N LEU A 321 13.22 10.16 -13.52
CA LEU A 321 13.21 10.61 -12.12
C LEU A 321 12.81 9.49 -11.16
N ARG A 322 11.72 8.77 -11.47
CA ARG A 322 11.27 7.64 -10.65
C ARG A 322 12.35 6.57 -10.51
N ARG A 323 13.03 6.23 -11.60
CA ARG A 323 14.14 5.26 -11.61
C ARG A 323 15.30 5.72 -10.73
N CYS A 324 15.69 6.99 -10.83
CA CYS A 324 16.72 7.57 -9.95
C CYS A 324 16.30 7.54 -8.48
N LEU A 325 15.05 7.90 -8.16
CA LEU A 325 14.55 7.83 -6.78
C LEU A 325 14.50 6.40 -6.25
N GLN A 326 14.11 5.42 -7.07
CA GLN A 326 14.16 4.01 -6.69
C GLN A 326 15.58 3.54 -6.38
N GLN A 327 16.56 3.90 -7.22
CA GLN A 327 17.97 3.59 -6.97
C GLN A 327 18.50 4.26 -5.69
N LEU A 328 18.06 5.48 -5.38
CA LEU A 328 18.40 6.16 -4.13
C LEU A 328 17.81 5.46 -2.90
N LEU A 329 16.57 4.96 -3.01
CA LEU A 329 15.88 4.25 -1.93
C LEU A 329 16.41 2.83 -1.69
N GLU A 330 16.91 2.16 -2.73
CA GLU A 330 17.63 0.87 -2.63
C GLU A 330 19.02 1.02 -2.00
N GLY A 331 19.55 2.24 -1.96
CA GLY A 331 20.85 2.59 -1.40
C GLY A 331 20.89 2.66 0.13
N PRO A 332 21.92 3.31 0.71
CA PRO A 332 22.02 3.48 2.16
C PRO A 332 20.89 4.36 2.71
N ALA A 333 20.55 4.18 3.99
CA ALA A 333 19.51 4.96 4.64
C ALA A 333 19.79 6.47 4.57
N LEU A 334 18.83 7.22 4.02
CA LEU A 334 18.91 8.67 3.85
C LEU A 334 18.94 9.38 5.21
N ALA A 335 19.70 10.47 5.32
CA ALA A 335 19.68 11.33 6.49
C ALA A 335 18.31 12.01 6.67
N ALA A 336 17.98 12.46 7.88
CA ALA A 336 16.67 13.02 8.20
C ALA A 336 16.34 14.26 7.36
N ALA A 337 17.34 15.09 7.08
CA ALA A 337 17.19 16.25 6.20
C ALA A 337 16.86 15.83 4.77
N ASP A 338 17.53 14.83 4.22
CA ASP A 338 17.29 14.32 2.86
C ASP A 338 15.95 13.59 2.75
N ALA A 339 15.60 12.77 3.75
CA ALA A 339 14.31 12.08 3.83
C ALA A 339 13.15 13.09 3.90
N PHE A 340 13.30 14.15 4.70
CA PHE A 340 12.32 15.24 4.78
C PHE A 340 12.21 16.00 3.46
N ALA A 341 13.34 16.39 2.86
CA ALA A 341 13.37 17.10 1.59
C ALA A 341 12.69 16.29 0.48
N LEU A 342 12.99 14.99 0.39
CA LEU A 342 12.38 14.10 -0.59
C LEU A 342 10.87 13.94 -0.38
N LEU A 343 10.42 13.69 0.86
CA LEU A 343 8.99 13.56 1.17
C LEU A 343 8.23 14.84 0.86
N HIS A 344 8.74 16.00 1.31
CA HIS A 344 8.14 17.30 1.02
C HIS A 344 8.05 17.54 -0.49
N TRP A 345 9.15 17.29 -1.21
CA TRP A 345 9.23 17.55 -2.65
C TRP A 345 8.31 16.65 -3.46
N ALA A 346 8.29 15.35 -3.17
CA ALA A 346 7.45 14.40 -3.90
C ALA A 346 5.95 14.62 -3.66
N LEU A 347 5.55 15.02 -2.45
CA LEU A 347 4.14 15.20 -2.09
C LEU A 347 3.58 16.57 -2.48
N HIS A 348 4.36 17.65 -2.32
CA HIS A 348 3.84 19.02 -2.47
C HIS A 348 4.44 19.80 -3.63
N VAL A 349 5.69 19.54 -3.99
CA VAL A 349 6.41 20.33 -5.01
C VAL A 349 6.21 19.75 -6.40
N TYR A 350 6.38 18.44 -6.58
CA TYR A 350 6.39 17.80 -7.90
C TYR A 350 5.09 17.99 -8.70
N LEU A 351 3.94 17.71 -8.07
CA LEU A 351 2.60 17.92 -8.65
C LEU A 351 2.08 19.34 -8.41
N GLY A 352 2.87 20.20 -7.77
CA GLY A 352 2.51 21.56 -7.45
C GLY A 352 2.56 22.51 -8.66
N PRO A 353 2.07 23.75 -8.49
CA PRO A 353 2.03 24.76 -9.55
C PRO A 353 3.41 25.25 -9.99
N GLU A 354 4.45 24.95 -9.22
CA GLU A 354 5.83 25.34 -9.52
C GLU A 354 6.55 24.33 -10.44
N MET A 355 5.91 23.21 -10.77
CA MET A 355 6.51 22.07 -11.48
C MET A 355 5.55 21.49 -12.52
N MET A 356 5.21 20.20 -12.41
CA MET A 356 4.40 19.47 -13.40
C MET A 356 2.91 19.85 -13.34
N GLY A 357 2.48 20.52 -12.27
CA GLY A 357 1.13 21.08 -12.13
C GLY A 357 1.04 22.55 -12.53
N SER A 358 2.05 23.11 -13.20
CA SER A 358 2.03 24.51 -13.64
C SER A 358 0.98 24.74 -14.74
N LEU A 359 0.30 25.88 -14.67
CA LEU A 359 -0.73 26.29 -15.64
C LEU A 359 -0.14 26.68 -17.01
N GLU A 360 1.18 26.87 -17.08
CA GLU A 360 1.90 27.21 -18.30
C GLU A 360 2.13 25.98 -19.20
N LEU A 361 2.06 24.78 -18.63
CA LEU A 361 2.18 23.53 -19.37
C LEU A 361 0.81 23.11 -19.90
N GLY A 362 0.77 22.71 -21.17
CA GLY A 362 -0.44 22.19 -21.81
C GLY A 362 -0.90 20.84 -21.23
N PRO A 363 -2.14 20.40 -21.55
CA PRO A 363 -2.69 19.13 -21.07
C PRO A 363 -1.91 17.89 -21.55
N GLU A 364 -1.09 18.02 -22.59
CA GLU A 364 -0.23 16.92 -23.08
C GLU A 364 0.97 16.65 -22.16
N ALA A 365 1.36 17.61 -21.32
CA ALA A 365 2.42 17.46 -20.31
C ALA A 365 1.90 16.90 -18.98
N ASP A 366 0.61 16.60 -18.88
CA ASP A 366 0.00 16.09 -17.64
C ASP A 366 0.53 14.70 -17.28
N VAL A 367 1.12 14.61 -16.09
CA VAL A 367 1.66 13.38 -15.50
C VAL A 367 0.76 12.80 -14.41
N SER A 368 -0.39 13.42 -14.12
CA SER A 368 -1.29 12.97 -13.06
C SER A 368 -1.86 11.56 -13.28
N GLN A 369 -1.90 11.11 -14.53
CA GLN A 369 -2.36 9.77 -14.93
C GLN A 369 -1.26 8.70 -14.84
N LEU A 370 -0.01 9.10 -14.63
CA LEU A 370 1.13 8.20 -14.49
C LEU A 370 1.21 7.60 -13.08
N GLU A 371 2.01 6.55 -12.96
CA GLU A 371 2.32 5.97 -11.65
C GLU A 371 2.95 7.03 -10.72
N PRO A 372 2.67 7.01 -9.41
CA PRO A 372 3.26 7.98 -8.51
C PRO A 372 4.78 7.80 -8.42
N LEU A 373 5.51 8.92 -8.26
CA LEU A 373 6.98 8.90 -8.11
C LEU A 373 7.43 8.02 -6.94
N LEU A 374 6.71 8.12 -5.81
CA LEU A 374 6.90 7.29 -4.64
C LEU A 374 5.66 6.42 -4.43
N THR A 375 5.87 5.12 -4.27
CA THR A 375 4.80 4.22 -3.83
C THR A 375 4.43 4.52 -2.37
N LEU A 376 3.24 4.11 -1.95
CA LEU A 376 2.84 4.24 -0.55
C LEU A 376 3.83 3.54 0.38
N GLU A 377 4.35 2.39 -0.02
CA GLU A 377 5.38 1.65 0.73
C GLU A 377 6.67 2.48 0.87
N ASN A 378 7.14 3.12 -0.19
CA ASN A 378 8.33 3.98 -0.14
C ASN A 378 8.10 5.18 0.80
N ILE A 379 6.92 5.78 0.77
CA ILE A 379 6.55 6.88 1.67
C ILE A 379 6.58 6.40 3.12
N GLU A 380 5.93 5.27 3.43
CA GLU A 380 5.90 4.72 4.78
C GLU A 380 7.29 4.34 5.31
N GLN A 381 8.17 3.84 4.44
CA GLN A 381 9.57 3.52 4.76
C GLN A 381 10.40 4.79 5.01
N LEU A 382 10.24 5.83 4.18
CA LEU A 382 10.89 7.12 4.38
C LEU A 382 10.42 7.80 5.66
N GLU A 383 9.12 7.80 5.94
CA GLU A 383 8.55 8.32 7.18
C GLU A 383 9.11 7.58 8.40
N ALA A 384 9.22 6.25 8.35
CA ALA A 384 9.82 5.47 9.43
C ALA A 384 11.30 5.77 9.62
N THR A 385 12.06 5.89 8.53
CA THR A 385 13.48 6.25 8.56
C THR A 385 13.69 7.64 9.15
N PHE A 386 12.87 8.62 8.76
CA PHE A 386 12.88 9.95 9.35
C PHE A 386 12.60 9.89 10.86
N VAL A 387 11.51 9.23 11.26
CA VAL A 387 11.10 9.16 12.68
C VAL A 387 12.17 8.51 13.54
N THR A 388 12.80 7.42 13.08
CA THR A 388 13.87 6.74 13.83
C THR A 388 15.11 7.62 14.02
N GLN A 389 15.47 8.43 13.01
CA GLN A 389 16.59 9.35 13.13
C GLN A 389 16.27 10.54 14.04
N ILE A 390 15.06 11.10 13.95
CA ILE A 390 14.63 12.18 14.84
C ILE A 390 14.51 11.69 16.27
N GLN A 391 14.06 10.46 16.49
CA GLN A 391 13.94 9.86 17.81
C GLN A 391 15.28 9.89 18.57
N ALA A 392 16.38 9.53 17.90
CA ALA A 392 17.72 9.56 18.50
C ALA A 392 18.13 10.99 18.90
N ASN A 393 17.88 11.97 18.03
CA ASN A 393 18.19 13.37 18.30
C ASN A 393 17.35 13.94 19.45
N VAL A 394 16.04 13.66 19.47
CA VAL A 394 15.13 14.05 20.54
C VAL A 394 15.57 13.42 21.87
N ALA A 395 15.83 12.12 21.91
CA ALA A 395 16.32 11.45 23.12
C ALA A 395 17.61 12.08 23.65
N GLN A 396 18.55 12.42 22.75
CA GLN A 396 19.79 13.09 23.12
C GLN A 396 19.55 14.51 23.66
N TRP A 397 18.67 15.30 23.04
CA TRP A 397 18.35 16.65 23.52
C TRP A 397 17.63 16.63 24.87
N LEU A 398 16.70 15.69 25.06
CA LEU A 398 16.02 15.48 26.34
C LEU A 398 17.03 15.11 27.44
N GLN A 399 17.97 14.20 27.14
CA GLN A 399 19.01 13.82 28.09
C GLN A 399 19.90 15.02 28.46
N ARG A 400 20.31 15.84 27.48
CA ARG A 400 21.10 17.06 27.73
C ARG A 400 20.36 18.07 28.60
N ALA A 401 19.04 18.22 28.41
CA ALA A 401 18.21 19.08 29.25
C ALA A 401 18.20 18.60 30.72
N LEU A 402 18.07 17.29 30.93
CA LEU A 402 18.15 16.68 32.27
C LEU A 402 19.54 16.82 32.90
N ASP A 403 20.61 16.55 32.15
CA ASP A 403 21.98 16.69 32.66
C ASP A 403 22.26 18.14 33.09
N GLY A 404 21.69 19.11 32.37
CA GLY A 404 21.72 20.53 32.72
C GLY A 404 21.07 20.80 34.09
N GLU A 405 19.83 20.34 34.30
CA GLU A 405 19.12 20.51 35.58
C GLU A 405 19.82 19.78 36.73
N VAL A 406 20.32 18.57 36.51
CA VAL A 406 21.05 17.82 37.53
C VAL A 406 22.32 18.57 37.95
N ALA A 407 23.02 19.22 37.02
CA ALA A 407 24.16 20.07 37.35
C ALA A 407 23.75 21.31 38.16
N GLU A 408 22.55 21.85 37.93
CA GLU A 408 21.99 22.95 38.73
C GLU A 408 21.61 22.52 40.14
N TRP A 409 20.98 21.35 40.30
CA TRP A 409 20.62 20.82 41.63
C TRP A 409 21.83 20.54 42.52
N ASN A 410 23.00 20.28 41.94
CA ASN A 410 24.25 20.08 42.68
C ASN A 410 24.94 21.39 43.09
N ARG A 411 24.40 22.56 42.72
CA ARG A 411 24.91 23.85 43.21
C ARG A 411 24.39 24.09 44.63
N GLU A 412 25.24 24.55 45.52
CA GLU A 412 24.85 24.97 46.90
C GLU A 412 24.14 26.35 46.89
N GLN A 413 23.16 26.54 46.00
CA GLN A 413 22.37 27.77 45.85
C GLN A 413 20.88 27.45 45.93
N GLU A 414 20.09 28.40 46.43
CA GLU A 414 18.63 28.24 46.46
C GLU A 414 18.07 28.15 45.02
N PRO A 415 17.02 27.34 44.77
CA PRO A 415 16.39 27.26 43.46
C PRO A 415 15.81 28.60 43.03
N ASP A 416 15.84 28.85 41.72
CA ASP A 416 15.27 30.06 41.14
C ASP A 416 13.77 30.15 41.43
N THR A 417 13.30 31.38 41.64
CA THR A 417 11.88 31.68 41.85
C THR A 417 11.31 32.45 40.67
N ASP A 418 10.07 32.13 40.32
CA ASP A 418 9.34 32.87 39.30
C ASP A 418 8.94 34.28 39.81
N SER A 419 8.36 35.09 38.92
CA SER A 419 7.83 36.42 39.26
C SER A 419 6.77 36.43 40.38
N SER A 420 6.25 35.25 40.73
CA SER A 420 5.20 35.02 41.70
C SER A 420 5.74 34.45 43.02
N GLY A 421 7.06 34.23 43.12
CA GLY A 421 7.75 33.72 44.32
C GLY A 421 7.71 32.20 44.49
N PHE A 422 7.29 31.43 43.49
CA PHE A 422 7.32 29.95 43.53
C PHE A 422 8.60 29.40 42.92
N TYR A 423 9.03 28.23 43.37
CA TYR A 423 10.17 27.54 42.76
C TYR A 423 9.91 27.22 41.29
N HIS A 424 10.89 27.50 40.44
CA HIS A 424 10.79 27.35 39.00
C HIS A 424 11.96 26.52 38.45
N SER A 425 11.66 25.62 37.52
CA SER A 425 12.65 24.92 36.69
C SER A 425 12.30 25.18 35.22
N PRO A 426 13.28 25.56 34.38
CA PRO A 426 13.06 25.79 32.96
C PRO A 426 12.88 24.50 32.16
N MET A 427 13.32 23.33 32.67
CA MET A 427 13.28 22.05 31.95
C MET A 427 11.92 21.68 31.34
N PRO A 428 10.77 21.74 32.04
CA PRO A 428 9.49 21.39 31.42
C PRO A 428 9.16 22.23 30.19
N ALA A 429 9.52 23.52 30.20
CA ALA A 429 9.31 24.39 29.04
C ALA A 429 10.25 24.03 27.89
N ILE A 430 11.53 23.77 28.17
CA ILE A 430 12.53 23.36 27.18
C ILE A 430 12.12 22.03 26.52
N VAL A 431 11.73 21.04 27.31
CA VAL A 431 11.31 19.71 26.84
C VAL A 431 10.09 19.84 25.93
N LEU A 432 9.06 20.56 26.35
CA LEU A 432 7.85 20.74 25.54
C LEU A 432 8.14 21.50 24.24
N GLN A 433 9.01 22.53 24.29
CA GLN A 433 9.40 23.28 23.11
C GLN A 433 10.13 22.41 22.07
N ILE A 434 11.07 21.56 22.51
CA ILE A 434 11.78 20.62 21.61
C ILE A 434 10.77 19.71 20.91
N LEU A 435 9.83 19.12 21.65
CA LEU A 435 8.84 18.21 21.07
C LEU A 435 7.89 18.93 20.12
N GLU A 436 7.39 20.11 20.51
CA GLU A 436 6.46 20.91 19.70
C GLU A 436 7.09 21.34 18.37
N GLU A 437 8.34 21.77 18.36
CA GLU A 437 9.03 22.21 17.15
C GLU A 437 9.20 21.07 16.15
N ASN A 438 9.59 19.88 16.61
CA ASN A 438 9.72 18.69 15.77
C ASN A 438 8.37 18.24 15.20
N ILE A 439 7.29 18.30 15.98
CA ILE A 439 5.93 17.99 15.49
C ILE A 439 5.49 19.04 14.46
N ARG A 440 5.74 20.33 14.71
CA ARG A 440 5.32 21.42 13.83
C ARG A 440 5.96 21.32 12.44
N VAL A 441 7.26 21.02 12.35
CA VAL A 441 7.97 20.91 11.07
C VAL A 441 7.36 19.80 10.20
N THR A 442 6.89 18.71 10.79
CA THR A 442 6.33 17.58 10.04
C THR A 442 4.94 17.83 9.44
N SER A 443 4.20 18.82 9.97
CA SER A 443 2.91 19.25 9.40
C SER A 443 3.02 19.82 7.98
N LEU A 444 4.23 20.23 7.58
CA LEU A 444 4.50 20.73 6.23
C LEU A 444 4.57 19.61 5.18
N VAL A 445 4.67 18.34 5.60
CA VAL A 445 4.91 17.20 4.70
C VAL A 445 3.70 16.30 4.60
N SER A 446 3.20 15.75 5.70
CA SER A 446 2.02 14.89 5.68
C SER A 446 1.41 14.76 7.07
N GLU A 447 0.09 14.52 7.11
CA GLU A 447 -0.59 14.23 8.38
C GLU A 447 -0.12 12.89 8.97
N SER A 448 0.19 11.89 8.13
CA SER A 448 0.75 10.61 8.55
C SER A 448 2.09 10.76 9.25
N LEU A 449 3.02 11.54 8.68
CA LEU A 449 4.31 11.82 9.30
C LEU A 449 4.13 12.57 10.62
N GLN A 450 3.25 13.57 10.65
CA GLN A 450 2.94 14.32 11.87
C GLN A 450 2.43 13.41 12.99
N GLN A 451 1.50 12.49 12.69
CA GLN A 451 0.99 11.53 13.66
C GLN A 451 2.08 10.58 14.17
N ARG A 452 2.96 10.11 13.27
CA ARG A 452 4.10 9.25 13.64
C ARG A 452 5.09 9.99 14.55
N VAL A 453 5.47 11.22 14.23
CA VAL A 453 6.37 12.04 15.08
C VAL A 453 5.70 12.40 16.41
N HIS A 454 4.40 12.70 16.42
CA HIS A 454 3.66 12.95 17.65
C HIS A 454 3.65 11.71 18.57
N SER A 455 3.40 10.52 18.01
CA SER A 455 3.45 9.27 18.79
C SER A 455 4.86 8.94 19.30
N MET A 456 5.90 9.17 18.50
CA MET A 456 7.30 9.06 18.92
C MET A 456 7.61 10.05 20.05
N ALA A 457 7.21 11.32 19.92
CA ALA A 457 7.42 12.36 20.93
C ALA A 457 6.77 11.99 22.28
N LEU A 458 5.56 11.45 22.28
CA LEU A 458 4.90 10.95 23.49
C LEU A 458 5.62 9.75 24.10
N SER A 459 6.13 8.83 23.27
CA SER A 459 6.93 7.70 23.72
C SER A 459 8.24 8.14 24.37
N GLU A 460 8.96 9.07 23.74
CA GLU A 460 10.22 9.64 24.26
C GLU A 460 9.99 10.45 25.53
N LEU A 461 8.91 11.23 25.61
CA LEU A 461 8.52 11.92 26.84
C LEU A 461 8.24 10.92 27.97
N GLY A 462 7.49 9.84 27.67
CA GLY A 462 7.25 8.77 28.65
C GLY A 462 8.54 8.07 29.09
N ALA A 463 9.48 7.84 28.17
CA ALA A 463 10.79 7.24 28.47
C ALA A 463 11.66 8.18 29.32
N PHE A 464 11.68 9.47 28.99
CA PHE A 464 12.37 10.53 29.72
C PHE A 464 11.89 10.66 31.17
N LEU A 465 10.57 10.63 31.38
CA LEU A 465 9.98 10.68 32.72
C LEU A 465 10.33 9.43 33.55
N ARG A 466 10.57 8.29 32.90
CA ARG A 466 11.07 7.07 33.57
C ARG A 466 12.57 7.14 33.85
N SER A 467 13.38 7.71 32.96
CA SER A 467 14.85 7.76 33.08
C SER A 467 15.34 8.83 34.06
N SER A 468 14.65 9.98 34.16
CA SER A 468 14.89 11.02 35.18
C SER A 468 14.69 10.52 36.61
N SER A 469 14.04 9.36 36.79
CA SER A 469 14.01 8.66 38.06
C SER A 469 15.24 7.74 38.17
N VAL A 470 16.12 8.03 39.14
CA VAL A 470 17.22 7.13 39.53
C VAL A 470 16.65 5.71 39.70
N SER A 471 17.30 4.78 38.98
CA SER A 471 16.88 3.40 38.72
C SER A 471 16.24 2.72 39.93
N VAL A 472 15.13 1.98 39.69
CA VAL A 472 14.81 0.65 40.24
C VAL A 472 13.31 0.34 39.98
N LEU A 473 13.11 -0.77 39.25
CA LEU A 473 11.91 -1.56 38.93
C LEU A 473 10.99 -1.09 37.77
N GLN A 474 11.09 -1.82 36.65
CA GLN A 474 10.11 -1.89 35.56
C GLN A 474 8.79 -2.52 36.04
N PRO A 475 7.63 -2.04 35.55
CA PRO A 475 6.45 -2.87 35.36
C PRO A 475 6.28 -3.18 33.87
N ASP A 476 6.38 -4.47 33.54
CA ASP A 476 5.87 -5.02 32.29
C ASP A 476 4.35 -4.81 32.21
N GLY A 477 3.88 -4.23 31.12
CA GLY A 477 2.44 -4.12 30.87
C GLY A 477 2.09 -3.12 29.78
N VAL A 478 1.80 -3.66 28.60
CA VAL A 478 1.25 -2.98 27.42
C VAL A 478 0.10 -2.02 27.81
N ALA A 479 0.23 -0.73 27.49
CA ALA A 479 -0.83 0.26 27.65
C ALA A 479 -1.23 0.85 26.30
N SER A 480 -2.53 0.72 26.00
CA SER A 480 -3.23 1.34 24.88
C SER A 480 -3.77 2.71 25.31
N GLY A 481 -3.61 3.72 24.45
CA GLY A 481 -3.99 5.12 24.64
C GLY A 481 -2.77 6.02 24.76
N ALA A 482 -2.47 6.84 23.74
CA ALA A 482 -1.17 7.53 23.60
C ALA A 482 -0.82 8.52 24.74
N LEU A 483 -1.80 9.06 25.46
CA LEU A 483 -1.58 10.04 26.55
C LEU A 483 -1.56 9.42 27.96
N ALA A 484 -2.30 8.32 28.17
CA ALA A 484 -2.33 7.59 29.44
C ALA A 484 -0.95 7.15 29.98
N PRO A 485 0.04 6.71 29.17
CA PRO A 485 1.35 6.32 29.67
C PRO A 485 2.18 7.50 30.17
N VAL A 486 1.98 8.70 29.64
CA VAL A 486 2.68 9.92 30.09
C VAL A 486 2.09 10.42 31.41
N GLU A 487 0.76 10.49 31.50
CA GLU A 487 0.06 10.87 32.73
C GLU A 487 0.40 9.93 33.89
N THR A 488 0.41 8.62 33.64
CA THR A 488 0.79 7.63 34.67
C THR A 488 2.26 7.72 35.07
N ALA A 489 3.16 8.03 34.13
CA ALA A 489 4.58 8.25 34.43
C ALA A 489 4.79 9.52 35.28
N LEU A 490 4.07 10.61 34.96
CA LEU A 490 4.08 11.84 35.76
C LEU A 490 3.55 11.61 37.17
N ASP A 491 2.42 10.91 37.32
CA ASP A 491 1.86 10.58 38.63
C ASP A 491 2.81 9.71 39.47
N GLU A 492 3.48 8.74 38.84
CA GLU A 492 4.47 7.90 39.51
C GLU A 492 5.69 8.71 39.95
N LEU A 493 6.20 9.57 39.07
CA LEU A 493 7.30 10.49 39.36
C LEU A 493 6.93 11.43 40.52
N GLN A 494 5.76 12.05 40.47
CA GLN A 494 5.26 12.93 41.53
C GLN A 494 5.17 12.21 42.87
N ARG A 495 4.57 11.01 42.90
CA ARG A 495 4.48 10.19 44.12
C ARG A 495 5.86 9.81 44.66
N ARG A 496 6.82 9.53 43.80
CA ARG A 496 8.19 9.20 44.19
C ARG A 496 8.96 10.40 44.73
N ILE A 497 8.86 11.56 44.08
CA ILE A 497 9.42 12.82 44.57
C ILE A 497 8.85 13.14 45.96
N CYS A 498 7.53 13.07 46.12
CA CYS A 498 6.89 13.32 47.41
C CYS A 498 7.39 12.36 48.50
N ARG A 499 7.56 11.08 48.17
CA ARG A 499 8.12 10.10 49.11
C ARG A 499 9.56 10.42 49.50
N LEU A 500 10.44 10.73 48.54
CA LEU A 500 11.85 11.05 48.80
C LEU A 500 11.99 12.30 49.68
N VAL A 501 11.19 13.33 49.41
CA VAL A 501 11.13 14.54 50.25
C VAL A 501 10.70 14.17 51.68
N LEU A 502 9.64 13.38 51.84
CA LEU A 502 9.13 12.98 53.17
C LEU A 502 10.02 11.99 53.92
N GLU A 503 10.91 11.25 53.24
CA GLU A 503 11.90 10.39 53.89
C GLU A 503 12.88 11.21 54.75
N VAL A 504 13.16 12.46 54.38
CA VAL A 504 13.97 13.40 55.17
C VAL A 504 13.25 13.77 56.47
N LEU A 505 11.99 14.20 56.36
CA LEU A 505 11.14 14.49 57.53
C LEU A 505 11.03 13.28 58.47
N LEU A 506 10.83 12.09 57.90
CA LEU A 506 10.76 10.85 58.66
C LEU A 506 12.04 10.57 59.45
N ALA A 507 13.21 10.80 58.86
CA ALA A 507 14.49 10.62 59.53
C ALA A 507 14.62 11.57 60.75
N GLU A 508 14.14 12.81 60.63
CA GLU A 508 14.16 13.79 61.72
C GLU A 508 13.18 13.48 62.87
N LEU A 509 12.03 12.90 62.54
CA LEU A 509 10.98 12.57 63.51
C LEU A 509 11.17 11.19 64.16
N GLN A 510 11.92 10.28 63.54
CA GLN A 510 12.16 8.93 64.04
C GLN A 510 12.61 8.82 65.51
N PRO A 511 13.56 9.63 66.02
CA PRO A 511 13.94 9.57 67.44
C PRO A 511 12.81 9.99 68.38
N LEU A 512 11.96 10.94 67.97
CA LEU A 512 10.80 11.38 68.74
C LEU A 512 9.72 10.29 68.77
N PHE A 513 9.42 9.68 67.62
CA PHE A 513 8.48 8.55 67.53
C PHE A 513 8.91 7.35 68.38
N ALA A 514 10.22 7.05 68.46
CA ALA A 514 10.72 5.97 69.30
C ALA A 514 10.50 6.20 70.81
N ALA A 515 10.39 7.47 71.24
CA ALA A 515 10.18 7.88 72.62
C ALA A 515 8.69 7.98 73.01
N LEU A 516 7.77 7.98 72.04
CA LEU A 516 6.32 8.13 72.26
C LEU A 516 5.68 7.05 73.14
N PRO A 517 5.93 5.73 72.99
CA PRO A 517 5.25 4.73 73.81
C PRO A 517 5.89 4.63 75.21
N SER A 518 5.78 5.72 75.98
CA SER A 518 6.34 5.89 77.32
C SER A 518 5.29 6.46 78.30
N ARG A 519 5.53 6.31 79.60
CA ARG A 519 4.65 6.93 80.63
C ARG A 519 4.73 8.47 80.61
N ARG A 520 5.78 9.04 80.01
CA ARG A 520 5.95 10.48 79.81
C ARG A 520 4.93 11.03 78.81
N TRP A 521 4.67 10.29 77.73
CA TRP A 521 3.62 10.64 76.76
C TRP A 521 2.21 10.67 77.37
N LEU A 522 1.89 9.74 78.28
CA LEU A 522 0.59 9.74 78.97
C LEU A 522 0.37 10.98 79.87
N SER A 523 1.45 11.51 80.43
CA SER A 523 1.40 12.58 81.44
C SER A 523 1.67 13.97 80.88
N LYS A 524 2.40 14.10 79.76
CA LYS A 524 2.84 15.38 79.19
C LYS A 524 2.72 15.40 77.66
N SER A 525 2.35 16.56 77.11
CA SER A 525 2.23 16.81 75.66
C SER A 525 3.57 17.07 74.95
N GLU A 526 4.62 17.37 75.72
CA GLU A 526 5.94 17.84 75.23
C GLU A 526 6.49 17.02 74.04
N LEU A 527 6.28 15.69 74.03
CA LEU A 527 6.80 14.82 72.97
C LEU A 527 6.07 14.96 71.63
N LEU A 528 4.78 15.32 71.63
CA LEU A 528 4.03 15.59 70.40
C LEU A 528 4.24 17.03 69.96
N ASP A 529 4.39 17.96 70.91
CA ASP A 529 4.71 19.37 70.62
C ASP A 529 6.02 19.47 69.82
N ASP A 530 7.06 18.73 70.22
CA ASP A 530 8.34 18.62 69.49
C ASP A 530 8.18 18.03 68.07
N VAL A 531 7.25 17.08 67.88
CA VAL A 531 6.95 16.48 66.57
C VAL A 531 6.23 17.48 65.68
N CYS A 532 5.26 18.21 66.23
CA CYS A 532 4.53 19.25 65.52
C CYS A 532 5.46 20.39 65.10
N GLU A 533 6.35 20.85 65.99
CA GLU A 533 7.28 21.94 65.69
C GLU A 533 8.26 21.57 64.55
N ARG A 534 8.83 20.36 64.56
CA ARG A 534 9.71 19.90 63.48
C ARG A 534 8.96 19.70 62.16
N THR A 535 7.74 19.19 62.23
CA THR A 535 6.87 19.01 61.05
C THR A 535 6.48 20.36 60.46
N GLU A 536 6.16 21.36 61.30
CA GLU A 536 5.83 22.72 60.88
C GLU A 536 7.01 23.38 60.18
N ARG A 537 8.20 23.32 60.79
CA ARG A 537 9.43 23.86 60.21
C ARG A 537 9.76 23.24 58.85
N PHE A 538 9.61 21.92 58.73
CA PHE A 538 9.86 21.21 57.47
C PHE A 538 8.83 21.57 56.38
N CYS A 539 7.55 21.62 56.74
CA CYS A 539 6.47 21.89 55.77
C CYS A 539 6.37 23.38 55.38
N GLN A 540 7.05 24.29 56.08
CA GLN A 540 7.00 25.73 55.78
C GLN A 540 7.44 26.03 54.32
N ASP A 541 8.42 25.28 53.81
CA ASP A 541 8.95 25.43 52.46
C ASP A 541 7.97 24.97 51.37
N PHE A 542 6.93 24.22 51.73
CA PHE A 542 5.89 23.81 50.78
C PHE A 542 5.02 24.98 50.32
N SER A 543 5.05 26.12 51.02
CA SER A 543 4.40 27.36 50.59
C SER A 543 4.96 27.91 49.27
N ARG A 544 6.21 27.56 48.92
CA ARG A 544 6.85 27.92 47.65
C ARG A 544 6.55 26.96 46.50
N VAL A 545 5.71 25.95 46.74
CA VAL A 545 5.23 25.00 45.72
C VAL A 545 3.83 25.41 45.26
N ARG A 546 3.56 25.35 43.95
CA ARG A 546 2.23 25.70 43.41
C ARG A 546 1.17 24.64 43.74
N ASN A 547 -0.07 25.08 43.92
CA ASN A 547 -1.23 24.17 43.97
C ASN A 547 -1.48 23.54 42.58
N PRO A 548 -1.89 22.26 42.48
CA PRO A 548 -2.30 21.34 43.56
C PRO A 548 -1.15 20.53 44.20
N ALA A 549 0.10 20.67 43.73
CA ALA A 549 1.22 19.86 44.22
C ALA A 549 1.53 20.11 45.72
N ALA A 550 1.37 21.35 46.20
CA ALA A 550 1.49 21.69 47.62
C ALA A 550 0.47 20.94 48.50
N GLN A 551 -0.80 20.86 48.08
CA GLN A 551 -1.83 20.08 48.79
C GLN A 551 -1.49 18.60 48.84
N LEU A 552 -0.93 18.05 47.75
CA LEU A 552 -0.52 16.64 47.70
C LEU A 552 0.65 16.35 48.65
N LEU A 553 1.66 17.24 48.71
CA LEU A 553 2.77 17.14 49.66
C LEU A 553 2.29 17.20 51.12
N LEU A 554 1.40 18.15 51.44
CA LEU A 554 0.83 18.28 52.77
C LEU A 554 -0.05 17.07 53.16
N ALA A 555 -0.86 16.55 52.23
CA ALA A 555 -1.71 15.39 52.47
C ALA A 555 -0.88 14.10 52.69
N GLU A 556 0.22 13.93 51.96
CA GLU A 556 1.14 12.80 52.17
C GLU A 556 2.03 12.99 53.41
N ALA A 557 2.38 14.23 53.79
CA ALA A 557 3.00 14.54 55.07
C ALA A 557 2.08 14.17 56.25
N GLU A 558 0.80 14.59 56.21
CA GLU A 558 -0.22 14.22 57.20
C GLU A 558 -0.32 12.70 57.32
N ARG A 559 -0.47 12.00 56.18
CA ARG A 559 -0.50 10.53 56.15
C ARG A 559 0.72 9.94 56.84
N THR A 560 1.90 10.43 56.49
CA THR A 560 3.18 9.88 56.93
C THR A 560 3.37 10.05 58.43
N VAL A 561 3.14 11.27 58.96
CA VAL A 561 3.24 11.58 60.39
C VAL A 561 2.22 10.77 61.20
N VAL A 562 0.96 10.71 60.76
CA VAL A 562 -0.10 9.96 61.46
C VAL A 562 0.19 8.45 61.46
N LEU A 563 0.64 7.88 60.33
CA LEU A 563 0.98 6.47 60.26
C LEU A 563 2.17 6.12 61.17
N GLN A 564 3.20 6.96 61.24
CA GLN A 564 4.33 6.71 62.14
C GLN A 564 3.94 6.86 63.61
N TYR A 565 3.13 7.87 63.94
CA TYR A 565 2.57 8.03 65.28
C TYR A 565 1.82 6.76 65.73
N LEU A 566 0.94 6.23 64.87
CA LEU A 566 0.19 5.00 65.13
C LEU A 566 1.11 3.77 65.25
N CYS A 567 2.05 3.62 64.32
CA CYS A 567 3.02 2.52 64.35
C CYS A 567 3.84 2.54 65.65
N ALA A 568 4.33 3.70 66.09
CA ALA A 568 5.08 3.85 67.33
C ALA A 568 4.28 3.39 68.56
N LEU A 569 3.01 3.77 68.65
CA LEU A 569 2.13 3.37 69.76
C LEU A 569 1.76 1.88 69.73
N MET A 570 1.68 1.28 68.54
CA MET A 570 1.35 -0.14 68.36
C MET A 570 2.53 -1.10 68.62
N GLN A 571 3.75 -0.59 68.86
CA GLN A 571 4.93 -1.42 69.15
C GLN A 571 4.88 -2.13 70.52
N GLY A 572 3.81 -1.97 71.30
CA GLY A 572 3.57 -2.75 72.53
C GLY A 572 4.44 -2.38 73.73
N ARG A 573 5.16 -1.25 73.66
CA ARG A 573 6.07 -0.80 74.73
C ARG A 573 5.35 -0.13 75.91
N LEU A 574 4.07 0.20 75.75
CA LEU A 574 3.21 0.81 76.77
C LEU A 574 2.11 -0.18 77.21
N VAL A 575 2.10 -0.58 78.48
CA VAL A 575 1.07 -1.46 79.07
C VAL A 575 0.24 -0.65 80.06
N CYS A 576 -1.04 -0.41 79.74
CA CYS A 576 -2.00 0.23 80.65
C CYS A 576 -2.52 -0.83 81.64
N ARG A 577 -2.22 -0.68 82.94
CA ARG A 577 -2.53 -1.64 84.00
C ARG A 577 -3.88 -1.36 84.67
N GLY A 578 -4.34 -0.10 84.66
CA GLY A 578 -5.58 0.35 85.30
C GLY A 578 -6.70 0.72 84.32
N ALA A 579 -7.91 0.94 84.83
CA ALA A 579 -9.00 1.57 84.06
C ALA A 579 -8.70 3.05 83.81
N ASP A 580 -8.15 3.76 84.81
CA ASP A 580 -7.80 5.17 84.73
C ASP A 580 -6.66 5.45 83.74
N GLU A 581 -5.63 4.57 83.68
CA GLU A 581 -4.58 4.69 82.67
C GLU A 581 -5.11 4.47 81.24
N ARG A 582 -6.19 3.69 81.08
CA ARG A 582 -6.83 3.43 79.77
C ARG A 582 -7.70 4.61 79.33
N THR A 583 -8.43 5.25 80.25
CA THR A 583 -9.18 6.47 79.96
C THR A 583 -8.23 7.63 79.66
N GLN A 584 -7.17 7.81 80.47
CA GLN A 584 -6.13 8.80 80.23
C GLN A 584 -5.42 8.61 78.87
N ALA A 585 -5.11 7.36 78.49
CA ALA A 585 -4.54 7.07 77.18
C ALA A 585 -5.50 7.36 76.01
N ALA A 586 -6.81 7.19 76.21
CA ALA A 586 -7.82 7.48 75.20
C ALA A 586 -8.04 8.99 75.03
N GLU A 587 -8.06 9.74 76.13
CA GLU A 587 -8.14 11.21 76.13
C GLU A 587 -6.88 11.83 75.50
N ARG A 588 -5.69 11.30 75.84
CA ARG A 588 -4.42 11.72 75.23
C ARG A 588 -4.43 11.49 73.72
N LEU A 589 -4.85 10.32 73.24
CA LEU A 589 -4.97 10.04 71.81
C LEU A 589 -5.93 11.00 71.09
N GLN A 590 -7.01 11.42 71.75
CA GLN A 590 -7.96 12.37 71.19
C GLN A 590 -7.39 13.78 71.11
N HIS A 591 -6.65 14.21 72.14
CA HIS A 591 -5.96 15.49 72.15
C HIS A 591 -4.86 15.53 71.06
N ASP A 592 -4.05 14.48 70.99
CA ASP A 592 -2.99 14.34 70.00
C ASP A 592 -3.56 14.33 68.57
N ALA A 593 -4.71 13.70 68.35
CA ALA A 593 -5.41 13.71 67.06
C ALA A 593 -5.88 15.11 66.65
N ALA A 594 -6.38 15.90 67.61
CA ALA A 594 -6.82 17.27 67.37
C ALA A 594 -5.63 18.19 67.05
N GLN A 595 -4.53 18.05 67.81
CA GLN A 595 -3.31 18.82 67.61
C GLN A 595 -2.67 18.54 66.23
N LEU A 596 -2.57 17.29 65.81
CA LEU A 596 -2.07 16.95 64.47
C LEU A 596 -3.00 17.47 63.36
N ARG A 597 -4.32 17.44 63.57
CA ARG A 597 -5.28 18.00 62.62
C ARG A 597 -5.12 19.53 62.49
N GLU A 598 -5.03 20.24 63.62
CA GLU A 598 -4.86 21.70 63.64
C GLU A 598 -3.54 22.12 63.01
N LEU A 599 -2.45 21.38 63.23
CA LEU A 599 -1.17 21.60 62.58
C LEU A 599 -1.29 21.62 61.05
N PHE A 600 -1.81 20.55 60.44
CA PHE A 600 -1.89 20.46 58.97
C PHE A 600 -2.90 21.44 58.36
N LEU A 601 -4.00 21.74 59.06
CA LEU A 601 -4.91 22.82 58.66
C LEU A 601 -4.23 24.20 58.72
N GLY A 602 -3.42 24.46 59.76
CA GLY A 602 -2.64 25.69 59.92
C GLY A 602 -1.54 25.86 58.87
N LEU A 603 -0.98 24.75 58.38
CA LEU A 603 -0.03 24.69 57.26
C LEU A 603 -0.70 24.86 55.88
N GLY A 604 -2.03 25.00 55.82
CA GLY A 604 -2.79 25.27 54.60
C GLY A 604 -3.36 24.05 53.87
N LEU A 605 -3.48 22.89 54.54
CA LEU A 605 -4.18 21.72 53.98
C LEU A 605 -5.70 21.97 53.93
N GLU A 606 -6.32 21.86 52.76
CA GLU A 606 -7.74 22.18 52.56
C GLU A 606 -8.69 21.19 53.29
N GLU A 607 -8.37 19.89 53.32
CA GLU A 607 -9.13 18.86 54.03
C GLU A 607 -8.23 17.83 54.75
N SER A 608 -8.30 17.78 56.10
CA SER A 608 -7.67 16.71 56.91
C SER A 608 -8.60 15.49 56.97
N VAL A 609 -8.43 14.55 56.05
CA VAL A 609 -9.28 13.36 55.93
C VAL A 609 -8.84 12.22 56.87
N ARG A 610 -7.59 12.23 57.35
CA ARG A 610 -6.94 11.04 57.93
C ARG A 610 -6.83 11.06 59.46
N CYS A 611 -6.72 12.24 60.08
CA CYS A 611 -6.58 12.36 61.54
C CYS A 611 -7.82 11.92 62.33
N ALA A 612 -9.04 12.27 61.88
CA ALA A 612 -10.25 12.04 62.66
C ALA A 612 -10.76 10.58 62.68
N PRO A 613 -10.90 9.84 61.56
CA PRO A 613 -11.56 8.52 61.59
C PRO A 613 -10.69 7.42 62.22
N VAL A 614 -9.37 7.46 62.02
CA VAL A 614 -8.45 6.38 62.43
C VAL A 614 -8.20 6.40 63.94
N LEU A 615 -8.07 7.59 64.53
CA LEU A 615 -7.85 7.76 65.97
C LEU A 615 -9.17 7.59 66.76
N LEU A 616 -10.33 7.98 66.19
CA LEU A 616 -11.64 7.69 66.75
C LEU A 616 -11.98 6.18 66.74
N ALA A 617 -11.57 5.42 65.71
CA ALA A 617 -11.75 3.97 65.69
C ALA A 617 -10.89 3.22 66.72
N LEU A 618 -9.72 3.77 67.10
CA LEU A 618 -8.86 3.23 68.16
C LEU A 618 -9.45 3.47 69.57
N ARG A 619 -10.21 4.56 69.75
CA ARG A 619 -10.96 4.85 70.99
C ARG A 619 -12.00 3.77 71.28
N GLU A 620 -12.82 3.41 70.29
CA GLU A 620 -13.87 2.39 70.44
C GLU A 620 -13.32 1.00 70.80
N LYS A 621 -12.07 0.70 70.40
CA LYS A 621 -11.39 -0.56 70.71
C LYS A 621 -10.73 -0.61 72.09
N LYS A 622 -10.39 0.53 72.70
CA LYS A 622 -9.71 0.59 74.02
C LYS A 622 -10.67 0.67 75.21
N THR A 623 -11.93 1.05 75.00
CA THR A 623 -12.96 1.10 76.04
C THR A 623 -13.55 -0.27 76.40
N HIS A 624 -13.36 -1.29 75.55
CA HIS A 624 -13.83 -2.66 75.79
C HIS A 624 -12.70 -3.71 75.76
N ALA A 625 -12.19 -4.06 76.95
CA ALA A 625 -11.34 -5.24 77.24
C ALA A 625 -9.94 -5.36 76.57
N ALA A 626 -9.13 -6.28 77.12
CA ALA A 626 -7.68 -6.35 77.04
C ALA A 626 -7.04 -6.34 75.63
N TRP A 627 -5.85 -5.72 75.54
CA TRP A 627 -4.96 -5.73 74.37
C TRP A 627 -4.72 -7.17 73.89
N PRO A 628 -5.07 -7.55 72.64
CA PRO A 628 -4.77 -8.89 72.16
C PRO A 628 -3.27 -9.02 71.94
N ARG A 629 -2.63 -9.99 72.61
CA ARG A 629 -1.36 -10.55 72.12
C ARG A 629 -1.65 -11.14 70.74
N GLY A 630 -1.23 -10.43 69.69
CA GLY A 630 -1.29 -10.89 68.31
C GLY A 630 -2.71 -11.21 67.81
N GLY A 631 -3.52 -10.19 67.55
CA GLY A 631 -4.81 -10.34 66.88
C GLY A 631 -5.06 -9.23 65.88
N ARG A 632 -5.25 -9.58 64.60
CA ARG A 632 -5.42 -8.63 63.47
C ARG A 632 -6.57 -7.64 63.72
N PRO A 633 -6.42 -6.35 63.37
CA PRO A 633 -7.54 -5.41 63.46
C PRO A 633 -8.57 -5.69 62.35
N ALA A 634 -9.80 -6.07 62.75
CA ALA A 634 -10.97 -6.08 61.90
C ALA A 634 -11.65 -4.70 61.92
N THR A 635 -11.29 -3.84 60.98
CA THR A 635 -12.11 -2.76 60.41
C THR A 635 -11.67 -2.61 58.95
N LYS A 636 -12.58 -2.28 58.03
CA LYS A 636 -12.33 -2.20 56.58
C LYS A 636 -11.35 -1.06 56.26
N ILE A 637 -10.06 -1.29 56.47
CA ILE A 637 -8.99 -0.61 55.76
C ILE A 637 -8.97 -1.23 54.36
N SER A 638 -9.17 -0.41 53.33
CA SER A 638 -9.23 -0.87 51.94
C SER A 638 -8.00 -1.72 51.60
N ARG A 639 -8.20 -2.82 50.86
CA ARG A 639 -7.19 -3.84 50.51
C ARG A 639 -5.91 -3.27 49.86
N ARG A 640 -5.86 -1.98 49.51
CA ARG A 640 -4.77 -1.29 48.80
C ARG A 640 -3.56 -0.93 49.67
N GLU A 641 -3.68 -0.91 51.00
CA GLU A 641 -2.56 -0.52 51.91
C GLU A 641 -1.62 -1.68 52.32
N ARG A 642 -1.80 -2.88 51.76
CA ARG A 642 -1.01 -4.07 52.12
C ARG A 642 0.24 -4.31 51.26
N GLY A 643 0.68 -3.31 50.50
CA GLY A 643 1.87 -3.37 49.65
C GLY A 643 3.16 -3.09 50.42
N SER A 644 3.99 -4.14 50.53
CA SER A 644 5.46 -4.04 50.53
C SER A 644 6.22 -3.50 51.75
N HIS A 645 5.73 -3.60 53.00
CA HIS A 645 6.57 -3.25 54.19
C HIS A 645 6.38 -4.15 55.43
N LEU A 646 5.94 -5.41 55.26
CA LEU A 646 5.88 -6.36 56.37
C LEU A 646 6.48 -7.72 55.96
N CYS A 647 7.80 -7.81 55.93
CA CYS A 647 8.49 -9.10 56.01
C CYS A 647 8.66 -9.49 57.49
N PRO A 648 8.21 -10.69 57.92
CA PRO A 648 8.49 -11.16 59.28
C PRO A 648 9.89 -11.75 59.34
N LEU A 649 10.73 -11.22 60.24
CA LEU A 649 11.97 -11.87 60.68
C LEU A 649 11.62 -13.22 61.34
N GLY A 650 12.40 -14.26 61.01
CA GLY A 650 12.14 -15.68 61.28
C GLY A 650 12.09 -16.13 62.75
N PRO A 651 11.79 -17.41 63.01
CA PRO A 651 11.27 -17.88 64.29
C PRO A 651 12.39 -18.22 65.30
N ALA A 652 12.30 -17.67 66.51
CA ALA A 652 13.08 -18.13 67.66
C ALA A 652 12.21 -19.02 68.58
N ARG A 653 12.65 -20.27 68.74
CA ARG A 653 12.10 -21.30 69.63
C ARG A 653 12.05 -20.84 71.09
N GLY A 654 11.05 -21.32 71.83
CA GLY A 654 11.14 -21.42 73.30
C GLY A 654 9.81 -21.66 74.01
N ARG A 655 9.58 -22.94 74.40
CA ARG A 655 8.79 -23.52 75.52
C ARG A 655 7.71 -22.64 76.19
N VAL A 656 6.51 -23.16 76.49
CA VAL A 656 6.23 -24.06 77.62
C VAL A 656 4.81 -24.69 77.51
N ALA A 657 4.71 -25.90 78.09
CA ALA A 657 3.58 -26.70 78.61
C ALA A 657 2.17 -26.09 78.64
N GLY A 658 1.07 -26.82 78.44
CA GLY A 658 0.79 -28.22 78.78
C GLY A 658 -0.21 -28.26 79.95
N ALA A 659 -1.50 -28.50 79.66
CA ALA A 659 -2.46 -29.23 80.50
C ALA A 659 -3.88 -29.08 79.92
N ALA A 660 -4.47 -30.22 79.55
CA ALA A 660 -5.91 -30.43 79.36
C ALA A 660 -6.55 -30.83 80.73
N PRO A 661 -7.78 -31.37 80.85
CA PRO A 661 -8.88 -31.52 79.89
C PRO A 661 -10.29 -31.23 80.48
N GLY A 662 -11.32 -31.27 79.62
CA GLY A 662 -12.72 -31.42 80.03
C GLY A 662 -13.55 -31.98 78.88
N ARG A 663 -13.85 -33.29 78.96
CA ARG A 663 -14.62 -34.11 77.99
C ARG A 663 -16.12 -33.84 78.07
N THR A 664 -16.80 -33.92 76.91
CA THR A 664 -17.97 -34.78 76.60
C THR A 664 -18.32 -34.58 75.10
N GLN A 665 -18.11 -35.53 74.15
CA GLN A 665 -18.96 -36.69 73.78
C GLN A 665 -20.42 -36.27 73.44
N LEU A 666 -21.02 -36.50 72.25
CA LEU A 666 -21.11 -37.67 71.38
C LEU A 666 -21.76 -37.37 70.00
N LEU A 667 -21.44 -38.22 68.99
CA LEU A 667 -22.27 -38.80 67.88
C LEU A 667 -22.97 -37.86 66.86
N ALA A 668 -23.14 -38.15 65.56
CA ALA A 668 -22.80 -39.24 64.63
C ALA A 668 -23.17 -38.80 63.19
N GLY A 669 -22.64 -39.47 62.15
CA GLY A 669 -23.28 -39.56 60.82
C GLY A 669 -22.52 -38.98 59.61
N ARG A 670 -21.93 -39.85 58.78
CA ARG A 670 -21.65 -39.63 57.32
C ARG A 670 -22.86 -40.18 56.51
N PRO A 671 -22.94 -40.25 55.14
CA PRO A 671 -21.99 -39.88 54.06
C PRO A 671 -22.60 -39.27 52.74
N THR A 672 -21.71 -38.85 51.82
CA THR A 672 -21.71 -38.89 50.31
C THR A 672 -22.96 -38.62 49.42
N ALA A 673 -22.79 -37.73 48.42
CA ALA A 673 -23.14 -37.86 46.96
C ALA A 673 -22.97 -36.49 46.26
N LEU A 674 -22.06 -36.26 45.30
CA LEU A 674 -22.09 -36.48 43.83
C LEU A 674 -22.93 -35.48 42.98
N ALA A 675 -22.26 -34.97 41.92
CA ALA A 675 -22.77 -34.39 40.65
C ALA A 675 -23.48 -33.01 40.67
N LEU A 676 -23.49 -32.17 39.63
CA LEU A 676 -22.66 -31.82 38.46
C LEU A 676 -23.31 -30.52 37.87
N CYS A 677 -22.53 -29.73 37.12
CA CYS A 677 -22.97 -28.82 36.05
C CYS A 677 -23.87 -27.59 36.36
N ARG A 678 -23.30 -26.38 36.21
CA ARG A 678 -23.72 -25.40 35.17
C ARG A 678 -22.81 -24.16 35.12
N SER A 679 -22.59 -23.72 33.88
CA SER A 679 -21.79 -22.59 33.40
C SER A 679 -22.24 -21.22 33.93
N PRO A 680 -21.37 -20.18 33.87
CA PRO A 680 -21.67 -18.85 34.40
C PRO A 680 -22.50 -18.03 33.41
N ARG A 681 -23.62 -17.47 33.87
CA ARG A 681 -24.31 -16.35 33.21
C ARG A 681 -23.97 -15.07 33.95
N THR A 682 -23.32 -14.17 33.22
CA THR A 682 -23.51 -12.70 33.22
C THR A 682 -24.32 -12.11 34.38
N LEU A 683 -23.63 -11.41 35.28
CA LEU A 683 -24.20 -10.34 36.08
C LEU A 683 -23.17 -9.20 36.16
N GLN A 684 -23.48 -8.11 35.46
CA GLN A 684 -22.86 -6.79 35.63
C GLN A 684 -22.88 -6.37 37.11
N PRO A 685 -21.84 -5.71 37.63
CA PRO A 685 -21.99 -4.87 38.81
C PRO A 685 -22.50 -3.49 38.37
N ARG A 686 -23.72 -3.19 38.83
CA ARG A 686 -24.29 -1.84 38.84
C ARG A 686 -23.36 -0.88 39.59
N ALA A 687 -23.19 0.29 38.99
CA ALA A 687 -22.66 1.49 39.62
C ALA A 687 -23.46 1.83 40.89
N SER A 688 -22.74 2.10 41.98
CA SER A 688 -23.24 2.95 43.06
C SER A 688 -22.24 4.09 43.24
N THR A 689 -22.62 5.20 42.61
CA THR A 689 -22.26 6.59 42.87
C THR A 689 -21.83 6.88 44.32
N TYR A 690 -20.56 7.24 44.50
CA TYR A 690 -20.12 8.23 45.47
C TYR A 690 -19.14 9.18 44.76
N SER A 691 -19.56 10.44 44.66
CA SER A 691 -18.94 11.65 44.12
C SER A 691 -17.45 11.62 43.76
N CYS A 692 -17.17 11.60 42.45
CA CYS A 692 -15.94 12.13 41.83
C CYS A 692 -16.10 13.63 41.52
N ALA A 693 -16.02 14.52 42.50
CA ALA A 693 -16.33 15.95 42.27
C ALA A 693 -15.28 16.98 42.71
N VAL A 694 -14.04 16.61 43.08
CA VAL A 694 -13.02 17.61 43.49
C VAL A 694 -11.62 17.40 42.88
N LEU A 695 -11.42 16.51 41.89
CA LEU A 695 -10.11 16.37 41.22
C LEU A 695 -10.25 16.43 39.69
N LEU A 696 -10.66 17.58 39.18
CA LEU A 696 -10.45 18.09 37.82
C LEU A 696 -10.80 19.58 37.85
N PRO A 697 -9.78 20.45 37.96
CA PRO A 697 -9.41 21.19 36.76
C PRO A 697 -7.92 21.55 36.69
N SER A 698 -7.17 21.00 35.72
CA SER A 698 -5.96 21.65 35.18
C SER A 698 -5.40 20.92 33.96
N LEU A 699 -6.17 20.86 32.87
CA LEU A 699 -5.62 20.72 31.51
C LEU A 699 -6.25 21.73 30.53
N GLY A 700 -6.86 22.81 31.06
CA GLY A 700 -7.61 23.80 30.27
C GLY A 700 -7.14 25.25 30.39
N ALA A 701 -5.93 25.51 30.90
CA ALA A 701 -5.44 26.88 31.11
C ALA A 701 -3.94 27.05 30.82
N LEU A 702 -3.47 26.42 29.74
CA LEU A 702 -2.30 26.93 29.01
C LEU A 702 -2.84 27.55 27.72
N CYS A 703 -2.65 28.87 27.62
CA CYS A 703 -3.27 29.76 26.66
C CYS A 703 -2.99 29.33 25.20
N LEU A 704 -4.02 28.80 24.54
CA LEU A 704 -4.26 29.05 23.13
C LEU A 704 -5.04 30.37 23.02
N THR A 705 -4.38 31.46 22.65
CA THR A 705 -5.00 32.48 21.78
C THR A 705 -3.97 32.98 20.76
N PRO A 706 -4.38 33.18 19.49
CA PRO A 706 -3.48 33.47 18.39
C PRO A 706 -3.22 34.97 18.30
N GLY A 707 -1.95 35.38 18.33
CA GLY A 707 -1.52 36.71 17.94
C GLY A 707 -0.67 36.62 16.67
N TYR A 708 -1.30 36.83 15.52
CA TYR A 708 -0.59 37.13 14.26
C TYR A 708 0.03 38.53 14.37
N PRO A 709 1.23 38.76 13.80
CA PRO A 709 1.28 39.58 12.59
C PRO A 709 2.18 38.94 11.51
N PRO A 710 2.03 39.39 10.24
CA PRO A 710 2.66 38.76 9.10
C PRO A 710 4.13 39.13 9.03
N ASP A 711 4.99 38.21 8.62
CA ASP A 711 6.05 38.53 7.68
C ASP A 711 6.56 37.26 7.00
N THR A 712 6.38 37.26 5.68
CA THR A 712 6.85 36.28 4.72
C THR A 712 8.37 36.33 4.61
N GLY A 713 9.00 35.16 4.68
CA GLY A 713 10.34 34.92 4.15
C GLY A 713 11.46 34.92 5.20
N THR A 714 11.69 33.77 5.88
CA THR A 714 13.00 33.31 6.40
C THR A 714 12.89 31.98 7.20
N ALA A 715 12.12 31.00 6.73
CA ALA A 715 12.00 29.69 7.42
C ALA A 715 13.21 28.75 7.18
N LEU A 716 13.86 28.85 6.01
CA LEU A 716 15.01 28.01 5.65
C LEU A 716 16.28 28.33 6.47
N GLY A 717 16.42 29.55 6.99
CA GLY A 717 17.60 29.96 7.76
C GLY A 717 17.67 29.41 9.19
N ARG A 718 16.53 29.07 9.80
CA ARG A 718 16.49 28.52 11.18
C ARG A 718 16.70 27.00 11.24
N LEU A 719 16.41 26.30 10.14
CA LEU A 719 16.69 24.86 10.02
C LEU A 719 18.20 24.57 10.05
N ASN A 720 19.04 25.44 9.45
CA ASN A 720 20.50 25.25 9.50
C ASN A 720 21.13 25.40 10.90
N VAL A 721 20.41 25.96 11.87
CA VAL A 721 20.91 26.15 13.24
C VAL A 721 20.64 24.94 14.13
N TYR A 722 19.63 24.12 13.82
CA TYR A 722 19.25 22.94 14.61
C TYR A 722 19.72 21.60 14.01
N TRP A 723 20.08 21.58 12.72
CA TRP A 723 20.52 20.37 12.01
C TRP A 723 21.98 20.42 11.55
N GLY A 724 22.73 21.47 11.90
CA GLY A 724 24.17 21.55 11.69
C GLY A 724 24.93 20.65 12.66
N GLY A 725 25.56 19.61 12.12
CA GLY A 725 26.44 18.71 12.86
C GLY A 725 27.53 19.48 13.62
N GLY A 726 27.80 19.03 14.84
CA GLY A 726 29.07 19.33 15.49
C GLY A 726 30.22 18.84 14.62
N GLY A 727 31.29 19.64 14.58
CA GLY A 727 32.59 19.15 14.13
C GLY A 727 33.14 18.06 15.03
#